data_AF-A0A024VYL8-F1
#
_entry.id   AF-A0A024VYL8-F1
#
_cell.length_a   1.000
_cell.length_b   1.000
_cell.length_c   1.000
_cell.angle_alpha   90.00
_cell.angle_beta   90.00
_cell.angle_gamma   90.00
#
_symmetry.space_group_name_H-M   'P 1'
#
loop_
_entity.id
_entity.type
_entity.pdbx_description
1 polymer ?
#
loop_
_entity_poly.entity_id
_entity_poly.type
_entity_poly.pdbx_seq_one_letter_code
_entity_poly.pdbx_strand_id
1 'polypeptide(L)'
;KCRGKTKGEKYCSLNGFDCTKRIPKGDICSSDSNCTVCSNKCISYDLWLGDQRNEFKIQKDKYDNEIKTYVNKTPISNSNINTEYYKTFYEKFKDKGCKSLDEFLTLLNKGTYCKKGVEGESLIDFRSTLDNIFHRSKYCQPCPDCIVDCTGGNCKEKTEDDNCRSKLIKKILEKEKDTDIDVLHSGDGPGAITEKLHDFCSSTTNYEGPNVQKWKCYNKNSDYNNCEMNISSYKDPTDPNLMVSVECFHSWARNLLIDTIRWEHQLKDCINNTNVTDCKSNCNKNCKCYEKWIKRKEGEWKQVKGVLNKKDETSHNYYDKLKDVFDRFLFPVIYELEKEEKNGKWDQFRKDLEKKFGTSETNTPTGKSQDAIEFLLDHLKDNAITCKDNNSNESCENSKGSKPNPCIRNANSSKPTKTVKHIAELMQQKAHIQLEKRGGESNLKGDATRGEYTKNGKASKFNDICDIKKEHSNSTKKSDGPCYGKDRGRFKIGTEWKTGTNVKMTENEAYMPPRREHMCTSNLEHLETGQSPLKNSDGKVVNNSFLGDVLLAANKEGDFIVGRLKSNGNHLGICNAMKYSFADLGDIIRGRDMWDQEGGMKSVRGHLEKIFGTLHNTLPGIKGKYTGDDPDYKQLREDWWEANRHQVWRAMKCAIEKDNITKCNGIPIEDYIPQRLRWMTEWAEWFCKMQSQEYSKLVAACVDCMNKGQGDGKGCIKNDNECTKCTQACKDYNSKIEPWREQWKKIKNKYEQLYKQAHITAINGGPDASNGLVDDEDKSVIEFLFELYKANGGRI
;
A
#
# COMPACT_ATOMS: atom_id res chain seq x y z
N LYS A 1 27.18 19.95 -11.25
CA LYS A 1 27.37 18.49 -11.48
C LYS A 1 27.36 18.12 -12.96
N CYS A 2 26.50 18.73 -13.77
CA CYS A 2 26.38 18.47 -15.21
C CYS A 2 27.28 19.30 -16.14
N ARG A 3 27.77 20.48 -15.69
CA ARG A 3 28.51 21.45 -16.54
C ARG A 3 29.88 21.92 -15.97
N GLY A 4 30.41 21.23 -14.97
CA GLY A 4 31.67 21.65 -14.30
C GLY A 4 31.49 22.83 -13.34
N LYS A 5 32.57 23.23 -12.64
CA LYS A 5 32.67 24.49 -11.88
C LYS A 5 33.34 25.58 -12.72
N THR A 6 34.25 25.20 -13.62
CA THR A 6 34.83 26.08 -14.62
C THR A 6 34.20 25.82 -15.98
N LYS A 7 34.03 26.90 -16.77
CA LYS A 7 33.45 26.86 -18.11
C LYS A 7 34.25 25.91 -19.01
N GLY A 8 33.58 24.89 -19.54
CA GLY A 8 34.16 23.92 -20.47
C GLY A 8 34.83 22.69 -19.85
N GLU A 9 34.83 22.57 -18.52
CA GLU A 9 35.40 21.43 -17.79
C GLU A 9 34.65 20.11 -18.02
N LYS A 10 33.33 20.18 -18.25
CA LYS A 10 32.45 19.01 -18.31
C LYS A 10 31.14 19.33 -19.03
N TYR A 11 30.62 18.39 -19.81
CA TYR A 11 29.30 18.51 -20.42
C TYR A 11 28.56 17.17 -20.40
N CYS A 12 27.69 16.94 -19.42
CA CYS A 12 26.96 15.68 -19.28
C CYS A 12 25.49 15.78 -19.68
N SER A 13 24.94 14.72 -20.26
CA SER A 13 23.50 14.62 -20.48
C SER A 13 22.75 14.15 -19.22
N LEU A 14 21.42 14.30 -19.25
CA LEU A 14 20.52 13.69 -18.27
C LEU A 14 20.66 12.16 -18.22
N ASN A 15 21.11 11.57 -19.33
CA ASN A 15 21.41 10.14 -19.44
C ASN A 15 22.86 9.83 -19.05
N GLY A 16 23.57 10.72 -18.37
CA GLY A 16 24.90 10.43 -17.81
C GLY A 16 25.97 10.14 -18.86
N PHE A 17 25.77 10.59 -20.10
CA PHE A 17 26.80 10.57 -21.13
C PHE A 17 27.63 11.84 -21.08
N ASP A 18 28.93 11.73 -21.33
CA ASP A 18 29.80 12.87 -21.60
C ASP A 18 29.64 13.29 -23.05
N CYS A 19 29.03 14.45 -23.29
CA CYS A 19 28.77 14.97 -24.63
C CYS A 19 30.02 15.59 -25.29
N THR A 20 31.15 15.66 -24.58
CA THR A 20 32.42 16.17 -25.14
C THR A 20 33.29 15.08 -25.76
N LYS A 21 33.02 13.82 -25.42
CA LYS A 21 33.81 12.68 -25.88
C LYS A 21 33.22 12.07 -27.12
N ARG A 22 34.11 11.62 -28.02
CA ARG A 22 33.73 10.74 -29.12
C ARG A 22 33.27 9.42 -28.52
N ILE A 23 32.23 8.87 -29.13
CA ILE A 23 31.75 7.54 -28.84
C ILE A 23 32.72 6.52 -29.50
N PRO A 24 33.55 5.79 -28.75
CA PRO A 24 34.51 4.84 -29.35
C PRO A 24 33.79 3.62 -29.93
N LYS A 25 34.34 3.01 -30.99
CA LYS A 25 33.88 1.69 -31.47
C LYS A 25 33.93 0.69 -30.30
N GLY A 26 32.77 0.16 -29.89
CA GLY A 26 32.65 -0.82 -28.81
C GLY A 26 32.33 -0.26 -27.41
N ASP A 27 32.33 1.06 -27.22
CA ASP A 27 32.06 1.70 -25.91
C ASP A 27 30.96 2.77 -26.02
N ILE A 28 29.93 2.43 -26.81
CA ILE A 28 29.03 3.41 -27.40
C ILE A 28 28.01 3.98 -26.41
N CYS A 29 27.76 3.30 -25.29
CA CYS A 29 26.82 3.79 -24.27
C CYS A 29 27.25 3.53 -22.82
N SER A 30 28.55 3.34 -22.57
CA SER A 30 29.09 3.41 -21.20
C SER A 30 28.91 4.82 -20.64
N SER A 31 28.07 4.98 -19.61
CA SER A 31 27.97 6.24 -18.90
C SER A 31 29.32 6.53 -18.25
N ASP A 32 29.92 7.70 -18.55
CA ASP A 32 31.12 8.12 -17.85
C ASP A 32 30.78 8.22 -16.36
N SER A 33 31.56 7.57 -15.50
CA SER A 33 31.34 7.57 -14.05
C SER A 33 31.23 9.00 -13.48
N ASN A 34 31.88 9.97 -14.13
CA ASN A 34 31.74 11.38 -13.79
C ASN A 34 30.36 11.92 -14.16
N CYS A 35 29.75 11.49 -15.27
CA CYS A 35 28.46 11.95 -15.74
C CYS A 35 27.25 11.23 -15.13
N THR A 36 27.40 10.03 -14.56
CA THR A 36 26.30 9.36 -13.83
C THR A 36 25.76 10.22 -12.68
N VAL A 37 26.62 10.97 -11.99
CA VAL A 37 26.23 11.92 -10.93
C VAL A 37 25.31 13.04 -11.46
N CYS A 38 25.47 13.45 -12.72
CA CYS A 38 24.54 14.40 -13.35
C CYS A 38 23.16 13.76 -13.54
N SER A 39 23.14 12.55 -14.10
CA SER A 39 21.90 11.82 -14.34
C SER A 39 21.08 11.63 -13.07
N ASN A 40 21.72 11.16 -11.99
CA ASN A 40 21.05 10.94 -10.71
C ASN A 40 20.40 12.23 -10.20
N LYS A 41 21.10 13.37 -10.32
CA LYS A 41 20.57 14.68 -9.92
C LYS A 41 19.42 15.15 -10.80
N CYS A 42 19.47 14.90 -12.10
CA CYS A 42 18.41 15.26 -13.02
C CYS A 42 17.11 14.49 -12.73
N ILE A 43 17.19 13.21 -12.38
CA ILE A 43 16.00 12.42 -12.03
C ILE A 43 15.39 12.86 -10.71
N SER A 44 16.20 13.03 -9.66
CA SER A 44 15.71 13.56 -8.38
C SER A 44 15.05 14.93 -8.57
N TYR A 45 15.64 15.79 -9.41
CA TYR A 45 15.08 17.10 -9.74
C TYR A 45 13.76 17.00 -10.53
N ASP A 46 13.67 16.11 -11.52
CA ASP A 46 12.46 15.88 -12.31
C ASP A 46 11.28 15.40 -11.46
N LEU A 47 11.54 14.53 -10.47
CA LEU A 47 10.53 14.05 -9.53
C LEU A 47 10.03 15.18 -8.64
N TRP A 48 10.94 15.92 -8.01
CA TRP A 48 10.62 17.10 -7.23
C TRP A 48 9.81 18.13 -8.05
N LEU A 49 10.22 18.38 -9.30
CA LEU A 49 9.52 19.30 -10.19
C LEU A 49 8.09 18.81 -10.51
N GLY A 50 7.92 17.49 -10.65
CA GLY A 50 6.61 16.85 -10.78
C GLY A 50 5.71 17.05 -9.55
N ASP A 51 6.27 16.93 -8.34
CA ASP A 51 5.54 17.16 -7.09
C ASP A 51 5.11 18.62 -6.97
N GLN A 52 6.03 19.56 -7.24
CA GLN A 52 5.73 20.99 -7.26
C GLN A 52 4.64 21.34 -8.29
N ARG A 53 4.65 20.70 -9.47
CA ARG A 53 3.59 20.84 -10.47
C ARG A 53 2.23 20.40 -9.92
N ASN A 54 2.18 19.27 -9.21
CA ASN A 54 0.96 18.74 -8.61
C ASN A 54 0.45 19.62 -7.46
N GLU A 55 1.32 20.05 -6.57
CA GLU A 55 0.99 20.98 -5.48
C GLU A 55 0.42 22.30 -6.03
N PHE A 56 1.07 22.85 -7.06
CA PHE A 56 0.60 24.06 -7.73
C PHE A 56 -0.79 23.88 -8.33
N LYS A 57 -1.06 22.74 -9.00
CA LYS A 57 -2.39 22.41 -9.55
C LYS A 57 -3.45 22.37 -8.44
N ILE A 58 -3.17 21.70 -7.31
CA ILE A 58 -4.09 21.62 -6.17
C ILE A 58 -4.37 23.01 -5.56
N GLN A 59 -3.32 23.81 -5.36
CA GLN A 59 -3.47 25.17 -4.80
C GLN A 59 -4.24 26.09 -5.75
N LYS A 60 -3.98 25.99 -7.06
CA LYS A 60 -4.69 26.72 -8.11
C LYS A 60 -6.18 26.40 -8.09
N ASP A 61 -6.54 25.12 -8.03
CA ASP A 61 -7.94 24.67 -7.96
C ASP A 61 -8.62 25.10 -6.66
N LYS A 62 -7.90 25.01 -5.53
CA LYS A 62 -8.42 25.46 -4.23
C LYS A 62 -8.69 26.97 -4.24
N TYR A 63 -7.74 27.77 -4.71
CA TYR A 63 -7.89 29.22 -4.79
C TYR A 63 -9.08 29.64 -5.66
N ASP A 64 -9.24 29.00 -6.83
CA ASP A 64 -10.37 29.25 -7.73
C ASP A 64 -11.71 28.93 -7.05
N ASN A 65 -11.80 27.82 -6.31
CA ASN A 65 -13.00 27.47 -5.54
C ASN A 65 -13.30 28.45 -4.39
N GLU A 66 -12.28 28.89 -3.64
CA GLU A 66 -12.45 29.85 -2.55
C GLU A 66 -12.96 31.21 -3.09
N ILE A 67 -12.41 31.69 -4.22
CA ILE A 67 -12.90 32.92 -4.89
C ILE A 67 -14.35 32.76 -5.37
N LYS A 68 -14.69 31.64 -6.01
CA LYS A 68 -16.06 31.38 -6.51
C LYS A 68 -17.08 31.33 -5.37
N THR A 69 -16.71 30.72 -4.23
CA THR A 69 -17.55 30.66 -3.02
C THR A 69 -17.86 32.06 -2.50
N TYR A 70 -16.88 32.96 -2.53
CA TYR A 70 -17.04 34.35 -2.13
C TYR A 70 -18.02 35.12 -3.03
N VAL A 71 -17.98 34.93 -4.36
CA VAL A 71 -18.87 35.63 -5.31
C VAL A 71 -20.33 35.21 -5.15
N ASN A 72 -20.60 33.92 -4.95
CA ASN A 72 -21.96 33.38 -5.00
C ASN A 72 -22.69 33.36 -3.64
N LYS A 73 -22.02 33.66 -2.52
CA LYS A 73 -22.57 33.60 -1.14
C LYS A 73 -23.21 32.26 -0.73
N THR A 74 -23.15 31.23 -1.56
CA THR A 74 -23.59 29.86 -1.28
C THR A 74 -22.39 28.98 -0.87
N PRO A 75 -22.53 28.09 0.13
CA PRO A 75 -21.47 27.16 0.53
C PRO A 75 -21.09 26.23 -0.63
N ILE A 76 -19.80 26.19 -0.99
CA ILE A 76 -19.25 25.22 -1.95
C ILE A 76 -18.48 24.15 -1.16
N SER A 77 -18.55 22.88 -1.59
CA SER A 77 -17.79 21.79 -0.96
C SER A 77 -16.28 22.08 -1.02
N ASN A 78 -15.57 21.88 0.10
CA ASN A 78 -14.12 22.09 0.33
C ASN A 78 -13.65 23.47 0.86
N SER A 79 -14.55 24.38 1.27
CA SER A 79 -14.13 25.60 1.98
C SER A 79 -14.08 25.43 3.51
N ASN A 80 -13.02 25.94 4.14
CA ASN A 80 -12.82 25.93 5.60
C ASN A 80 -13.12 27.33 6.16
N ILE A 81 -14.39 27.70 6.31
CA ILE A 81 -14.72 29.08 6.68
C ILE A 81 -15.08 29.22 8.17
N ASN A 82 -14.23 29.93 8.91
CA ASN A 82 -14.62 30.76 10.06
C ASN A 82 -15.00 32.14 9.49
N THR A 83 -16.29 32.47 9.48
CA THR A 83 -16.93 33.37 8.49
C THR A 83 -16.61 34.85 8.62
N GLU A 84 -15.97 35.29 9.69
CA GLU A 84 -15.76 36.72 9.95
C GLU A 84 -14.34 37.18 9.57
N TYR A 85 -13.31 36.40 9.96
CA TYR A 85 -11.92 36.70 9.61
C TYR A 85 -11.63 36.45 8.11
N TYR A 86 -12.25 35.41 7.55
CA TYR A 86 -12.08 35.02 6.14
C TYR A 86 -12.71 36.03 5.18
N LYS A 87 -13.91 36.56 5.50
CA LYS A 87 -14.58 37.61 4.71
C LYS A 87 -13.74 38.87 4.63
N THR A 88 -13.28 39.34 5.78
CA THR A 88 -12.48 40.57 5.88
C THR A 88 -11.18 40.48 5.09
N PHE A 89 -10.53 39.31 5.07
CA PHE A 89 -9.30 39.09 4.31
C PHE A 89 -9.55 39.16 2.79
N TYR A 90 -10.50 38.38 2.26
CA TYR A 90 -10.73 38.30 0.82
C TYR A 90 -11.41 39.55 0.23
N GLU A 91 -12.25 40.25 0.99
CA GLU A 91 -12.77 41.58 0.60
C GLU A 91 -11.63 42.57 0.41
N LYS A 92 -10.76 42.71 1.42
CA LYS A 92 -9.58 43.57 1.33
C LYS A 92 -8.62 43.13 0.21
N PHE A 93 -8.51 41.81 -0.03
CA PHE A 93 -7.66 41.27 -1.09
C PHE A 93 -8.20 41.60 -2.49
N LYS A 94 -9.53 41.54 -2.67
CA LYS A 94 -10.23 41.94 -3.89
C LYS A 94 -10.11 43.44 -4.16
N ASP A 95 -10.27 44.27 -3.11
CA ASP A 95 -10.15 45.73 -3.20
C ASP A 95 -8.74 46.17 -3.60
N LYS A 96 -7.72 45.35 -3.30
CA LYS A 96 -6.33 45.54 -3.74
C LYS A 96 -6.03 45.03 -5.16
N GLY A 97 -7.04 44.58 -5.91
CA GLY A 97 -6.91 44.21 -7.32
C GLY A 97 -6.68 42.71 -7.59
N CYS A 98 -6.89 41.83 -6.61
CA CYS A 98 -6.88 40.37 -6.82
C CYS A 98 -8.29 39.82 -6.88
N LYS A 99 -8.97 40.06 -8.01
CA LYS A 99 -10.36 39.65 -8.24
C LYS A 99 -10.46 38.27 -8.90
N SER A 100 -9.37 37.80 -9.48
CA SER A 100 -9.30 36.55 -10.25
C SER A 100 -8.03 35.76 -9.94
N LEU A 101 -8.06 34.48 -10.32
CA LEU A 101 -6.89 33.61 -10.28
C LEU A 101 -5.72 34.18 -11.10
N ASP A 102 -5.97 34.73 -12.29
CA ASP A 102 -4.91 35.25 -13.16
C ASP A 102 -4.19 36.46 -12.55
N GLU A 103 -4.93 37.37 -11.91
CA GLU A 103 -4.35 38.50 -11.17
C GLU A 103 -3.52 38.04 -9.97
N PHE A 104 -3.96 36.99 -9.27
CA PHE A 104 -3.19 36.40 -8.17
C PHE A 104 -1.88 35.76 -8.65
N LEU A 105 -1.93 34.98 -9.73
CA LEU A 105 -0.73 34.39 -10.35
C LEU A 105 0.25 35.48 -10.83
N THR A 106 -0.27 36.60 -11.35
CA THR A 106 0.55 37.78 -11.69
C THR A 106 1.29 38.35 -10.49
N LEU A 107 0.69 38.34 -9.29
CA LEU A 107 1.38 38.77 -8.08
C LEU A 107 2.47 37.79 -7.65
N LEU A 108 2.25 36.48 -7.79
CA LEU A 108 3.27 35.48 -7.47
C LEU A 108 4.54 35.70 -8.32
N ASN A 109 4.38 36.05 -9.60
CA ASN A 109 5.50 36.39 -10.48
C ASN A 109 6.32 37.61 -10.01
N LYS A 110 5.71 38.53 -9.24
CA LYS A 110 6.40 39.72 -8.68
C LYS A 110 7.21 39.41 -7.42
N GLY A 111 7.12 38.20 -6.89
CA GLY A 111 7.92 37.76 -5.74
C GLY A 111 9.42 37.93 -6.01
N THR A 112 10.17 38.36 -5.00
CA THR A 112 11.59 38.71 -5.12
C THR A 112 12.42 37.59 -5.77
N TYR A 113 12.10 36.32 -5.44
CA TYR A 113 12.79 35.15 -5.97
C TYR A 113 12.37 34.81 -7.41
N CYS A 114 11.11 35.02 -7.80
CA CYS A 114 10.62 34.81 -9.16
C CYS A 114 11.12 35.90 -10.13
N LYS A 115 11.29 37.13 -9.63
CA LYS A 115 11.71 38.28 -10.44
C LYS A 115 13.21 38.30 -10.76
N LYS A 116 14.06 37.85 -9.85
CA LYS A 116 15.53 37.88 -10.04
C LYS A 116 16.03 36.84 -11.04
N GLY A 117 15.27 35.77 -11.28
CA GLY A 117 15.65 34.67 -12.18
C GLY A 117 16.89 33.92 -11.71
N VAL A 118 17.23 32.83 -12.41
CA VAL A 118 18.48 32.08 -12.22
C VAL A 118 19.31 32.23 -13.49
N GLU A 119 20.62 32.50 -13.34
CA GLU A 119 21.52 32.65 -14.49
C GLU A 119 21.50 31.38 -15.37
N GLY A 120 21.18 31.57 -16.66
CA GLY A 120 21.07 30.48 -17.64
C GLY A 120 19.66 29.90 -17.82
N GLU A 121 18.71 30.19 -16.94
CA GLU A 121 17.31 29.72 -17.02
C GLU A 121 16.34 30.85 -17.37
N SER A 122 15.16 30.50 -17.89
CA SER A 122 14.10 31.48 -18.18
C SER A 122 13.39 31.95 -16.90
N LEU A 123 12.88 33.18 -16.91
CA LEU A 123 12.01 33.69 -15.84
C LEU A 123 10.72 32.87 -15.75
N ILE A 124 10.26 32.61 -14.52
CA ILE A 124 9.04 31.86 -14.25
C ILE A 124 7.83 32.78 -14.48
N ASP A 125 6.87 32.34 -15.30
CA ASP A 125 5.55 32.96 -15.41
C ASP A 125 4.46 31.94 -15.07
N PHE A 126 3.90 32.04 -13.87
CA PHE A 126 2.84 31.15 -13.36
C PHE A 126 1.52 31.22 -14.15
N ARG A 127 1.37 32.15 -15.10
CA ARG A 127 0.21 32.22 -16.02
C ARG A 127 0.40 31.38 -17.28
N SER A 128 1.63 30.95 -17.57
CA SER A 128 1.93 30.12 -18.73
C SER A 128 1.34 28.71 -18.57
N THR A 129 1.52 27.86 -19.58
CA THR A 129 1.13 26.45 -19.49
C THR A 129 1.97 25.74 -18.42
N LEU A 130 1.42 24.67 -17.83
CA LEU A 130 2.16 23.89 -16.82
C LEU A 130 3.50 23.39 -17.36
N ASP A 131 3.57 23.01 -18.63
CA ASP A 131 4.80 22.51 -19.24
C ASP A 131 5.86 23.60 -19.42
N ASN A 132 5.46 24.88 -19.58
CA ASN A 132 6.39 26.00 -19.62
C ASN A 132 6.87 26.42 -18.23
N ILE A 133 6.01 26.31 -17.20
CA ILE A 133 6.37 26.67 -15.82
C ILE A 133 7.31 25.62 -15.24
N PHE A 134 6.94 24.36 -15.38
CA PHE A 134 7.63 23.22 -14.78
C PHE A 134 8.44 22.48 -15.86
N HIS A 135 9.24 23.22 -16.65
CA HIS A 135 10.10 22.63 -17.68
C HIS A 135 11.40 22.08 -17.06
N ARG A 136 11.98 21.07 -17.71
CA ARG A 136 13.30 20.54 -17.32
C ARG A 136 14.38 21.60 -17.44
N SER A 137 15.32 21.60 -16.49
CA SER A 137 16.50 22.46 -16.56
C SER A 137 17.29 22.23 -17.86
N LYS A 138 17.88 23.29 -18.40
CA LYS A 138 18.79 23.20 -19.56
C LYS A 138 20.04 22.36 -19.29
N TYR A 139 20.38 22.14 -18.01
CA TYR A 139 21.46 21.26 -17.59
C TYR A 139 21.09 19.78 -17.65
N CYS A 140 19.80 19.47 -17.65
CA CYS A 140 19.22 18.13 -17.64
C CYS A 140 18.57 17.78 -18.98
N GLN A 141 19.30 18.06 -20.07
CA GLN A 141 18.90 17.75 -21.44
C GLN A 141 19.69 16.56 -22.00
N PRO A 142 19.18 15.86 -23.03
CA PRO A 142 19.96 14.87 -23.78
C PRO A 142 21.23 15.50 -24.37
N CYS A 143 22.19 14.68 -24.79
CA CYS A 143 23.30 15.21 -25.58
C CYS A 143 22.77 15.67 -26.95
N PRO A 144 23.37 16.73 -27.53
CA PRO A 144 23.16 17.08 -28.94
C PRO A 144 23.54 15.94 -29.91
N ASP A 145 23.16 16.07 -31.18
CA ASP A 145 23.43 15.06 -32.24
C ASP A 145 24.92 14.90 -32.51
N CYS A 146 25.65 16.01 -32.50
CA CYS A 146 27.09 16.03 -32.69
C CYS A 146 27.83 16.31 -31.37
N ILE A 147 29.12 15.98 -31.35
CA ILE A 147 29.98 16.20 -30.18
C ILE A 147 30.03 17.70 -29.84
N VAL A 148 30.02 17.99 -28.55
CA VAL A 148 30.14 19.35 -28.03
C VAL A 148 31.61 19.68 -27.80
N ASP A 149 32.10 20.72 -28.46
CA ASP A 149 33.42 21.28 -28.21
C ASP A 149 33.32 22.43 -27.20
N CYS A 150 34.06 22.29 -26.11
CA CYS A 150 34.12 23.26 -25.02
C CYS A 150 35.44 24.04 -24.99
N THR A 151 36.30 23.91 -26.00
CA THR A 151 37.55 24.69 -26.10
C THR A 151 37.24 26.19 -26.20
N GLY A 152 37.90 27.00 -25.36
CA GLY A 152 37.67 28.46 -25.31
C GLY A 152 36.56 28.91 -24.34
N GLY A 153 36.04 28.03 -23.47
CA GLY A 153 35.13 28.38 -22.37
C GLY A 153 33.65 28.49 -22.76
N ASN A 154 33.29 28.38 -24.03
CA ASN A 154 31.90 28.22 -24.47
C ASN A 154 31.75 26.87 -25.17
N CYS A 155 30.77 26.08 -24.74
CA CYS A 155 30.49 24.76 -25.32
C CYS A 155 29.54 24.90 -26.52
N LYS A 156 29.96 24.46 -27.71
CA LYS A 156 29.16 24.48 -28.94
C LYS A 156 29.19 23.12 -29.64
N GLU A 157 28.08 22.76 -30.25
CA GLU A 157 27.96 21.56 -31.07
C GLU A 157 28.76 21.70 -32.37
N LYS A 158 29.54 20.66 -32.73
CA LYS A 158 30.30 20.59 -33.97
C LYS A 158 29.47 19.99 -35.10
N THR A 159 28.71 20.81 -35.80
CA THR A 159 27.78 20.37 -36.87
C THR A 159 28.43 20.07 -38.23
N GLU A 160 29.65 20.57 -38.47
CA GLU A 160 30.35 20.47 -39.77
C GLU A 160 31.15 19.17 -39.98
N ASP A 161 31.21 18.29 -38.97
CA ASP A 161 32.00 17.06 -39.01
C ASP A 161 31.16 15.85 -39.47
N ASP A 162 31.80 14.80 -39.97
CA ASP A 162 31.18 13.50 -40.28
C ASP A 162 30.90 12.68 -39.00
N ASN A 163 31.21 13.25 -37.84
CA ASN A 163 31.13 12.64 -36.52
C ASN A 163 29.80 12.87 -35.78
N CYS A 164 28.75 13.36 -36.46
CA CYS A 164 27.39 13.43 -35.91
C CYS A 164 26.75 12.04 -35.83
N ARG A 165 26.00 11.76 -34.77
CA ARG A 165 25.39 10.44 -34.53
C ARG A 165 24.45 10.04 -35.66
N SER A 166 23.61 10.95 -36.12
CA SER A 166 22.67 10.75 -37.25
C SER A 166 23.34 10.23 -38.54
N LYS A 167 24.54 10.74 -38.87
CA LYS A 167 25.32 10.31 -40.04
C LYS A 167 25.91 8.91 -39.90
N LEU A 168 26.31 8.52 -38.68
CA LEU A 168 26.83 7.18 -38.37
C LEU A 168 25.73 6.11 -38.51
N ILE A 169 24.52 6.44 -38.05
CA ILE A 169 23.31 5.58 -38.13
C ILE A 169 22.99 5.20 -39.57
N LYS A 170 23.04 6.17 -40.48
CA LYS A 170 22.68 5.96 -41.89
C LYS A 170 23.56 4.91 -42.58
N LYS A 171 24.86 4.86 -42.24
CA LYS A 171 25.84 3.90 -42.80
C LYS A 171 25.63 2.47 -42.28
N ILE A 172 25.05 2.34 -41.10
CA ILE A 172 24.81 1.07 -40.38
C ILE A 172 23.58 0.34 -40.93
N LEU A 173 22.51 1.08 -41.25
CA LEU A 173 21.21 0.54 -41.69
C LEU A 173 21.22 -0.17 -43.05
N GLU A 174 22.34 -0.15 -43.79
CA GLU A 174 22.41 -0.65 -45.18
C GLU A 174 22.65 -2.17 -45.30
N LYS A 175 22.92 -2.93 -44.21
CA LYS A 175 23.51 -4.28 -44.34
C LYS A 175 22.88 -5.47 -43.59
N GLU A 176 21.83 -5.33 -42.77
CA GLU A 176 21.43 -6.44 -41.85
C GLU A 176 19.92 -6.71 -41.67
N LYS A 177 19.57 -7.90 -41.13
CA LYS A 177 18.21 -8.33 -40.78
C LYS A 177 17.92 -8.07 -39.29
N ASP A 178 16.80 -7.41 -39.00
CA ASP A 178 16.34 -6.99 -37.67
C ASP A 178 15.43 -8.02 -36.97
N THR A 179 15.29 -7.86 -35.65
CA THR A 179 14.25 -8.45 -34.81
C THR A 179 13.53 -7.30 -34.08
N ASP A 180 12.22 -7.17 -34.28
CA ASP A 180 11.43 -6.11 -33.66
C ASP A 180 11.07 -6.45 -32.19
N ILE A 181 11.20 -5.46 -31.31
CA ILE A 181 10.76 -5.48 -29.91
C ILE A 181 9.92 -4.23 -29.67
N ASP A 182 8.75 -4.36 -29.10
CA ASP A 182 7.94 -3.20 -28.74
C ASP A 182 8.19 -2.81 -27.27
N VAL A 183 8.77 -1.62 -27.03
CA VAL A 183 9.11 -1.12 -25.68
C VAL A 183 8.21 0.04 -25.30
N LEU A 184 7.52 -0.08 -24.17
CA LEU A 184 6.75 1.01 -23.58
C LEU A 184 7.68 1.99 -22.87
N HIS A 185 7.56 3.29 -23.16
CA HIS A 185 8.39 4.34 -22.59
C HIS A 185 7.55 5.48 -22.02
N SER A 186 7.88 5.96 -20.82
CA SER A 186 7.12 7.00 -20.12
C SER A 186 7.48 8.45 -20.50
N GLY A 187 8.41 8.65 -21.43
CA GLY A 187 8.77 9.97 -21.93
C GLY A 187 9.81 10.72 -21.07
N ASP A 188 10.43 11.70 -21.73
CA ASP A 188 11.46 12.61 -21.21
C ASP A 188 10.90 13.96 -20.73
N GLY A 189 9.62 14.03 -20.34
CA GLY A 189 9.02 15.21 -19.72
C GLY A 189 8.98 15.12 -18.19
N PRO A 190 8.76 16.24 -17.47
CA PRO A 190 8.34 16.23 -16.06
C PRO A 190 6.84 15.89 -15.94
N GLY A 191 6.42 15.35 -14.80
CA GLY A 191 5.01 14.99 -14.54
C GLY A 191 4.79 13.56 -14.08
N ALA A 192 3.57 13.29 -13.59
CA ALA A 192 3.16 12.00 -13.04
C ALA A 192 3.25 10.89 -14.08
N ILE A 193 3.78 9.71 -13.71
CA ILE A 193 3.91 8.57 -14.63
C ILE A 193 2.53 8.07 -15.09
N THR A 194 1.52 8.21 -14.22
CA THR A 194 0.12 7.90 -14.52
C THR A 194 -0.49 8.85 -15.56
N GLU A 195 -0.07 10.11 -15.60
CA GLU A 195 -0.47 11.07 -16.64
C GLU A 195 0.28 10.78 -17.95
N LYS A 196 1.59 10.50 -17.88
CA LYS A 196 2.43 10.17 -19.05
C LYS A 196 2.03 8.90 -19.77
N LEU A 197 1.59 7.91 -19.01
CA LEU A 197 1.11 6.63 -19.53
C LEU A 197 -0.42 6.57 -19.54
N HIS A 198 -1.12 7.70 -19.49
CA HIS A 198 -2.59 7.75 -19.38
C HIS A 198 -3.29 6.88 -20.43
N ASP A 199 -2.86 6.96 -21.69
CA ASP A 199 -3.49 6.23 -22.79
C ASP A 199 -3.20 4.72 -22.70
N PHE A 200 -1.98 4.36 -22.29
CA PHE A 200 -1.63 2.98 -21.95
C PHE A 200 -2.49 2.46 -20.79
N CYS A 201 -2.63 3.25 -19.72
CA CYS A 201 -3.42 2.90 -18.54
C CYS A 201 -4.90 2.70 -18.88
N SER A 202 -5.43 3.51 -19.79
CA SER A 202 -6.85 3.54 -20.15
C SER A 202 -7.22 2.53 -21.24
N SER A 203 -6.24 2.03 -22.00
CA SER A 203 -6.47 1.04 -23.05
C SER A 203 -7.04 -0.28 -22.49
N THR A 204 -8.03 -0.85 -23.17
CA THR A 204 -8.62 -2.16 -22.87
C THR A 204 -8.05 -3.28 -23.75
N THR A 205 -7.27 -2.94 -24.77
CA THR A 205 -6.64 -3.86 -25.74
C THR A 205 -5.12 -3.76 -25.70
N ASN A 206 -4.43 -4.51 -26.57
CA ASN A 206 -3.00 -4.30 -26.81
C ASN A 206 -2.79 -2.84 -27.23
N TYR A 207 -2.04 -2.11 -26.41
CA TYR A 207 -1.76 -0.70 -26.63
C TYR A 207 -0.57 -0.56 -27.59
N GLU A 208 -0.78 0.15 -28.70
CA GLU A 208 0.23 0.48 -29.72
C GLU A 208 0.34 2.00 -29.93
N GLY A 209 -0.04 2.78 -28.90
CA GLY A 209 -0.05 4.24 -28.98
C GLY A 209 1.34 4.88 -28.92
N PRO A 210 1.41 6.22 -28.81
CA PRO A 210 2.66 6.99 -28.96
C PRO A 210 3.76 6.66 -27.94
N ASN A 211 3.41 6.06 -26.80
CA ASN A 211 4.40 5.62 -25.81
C ASN A 211 5.06 4.28 -26.16
N VAL A 212 4.62 3.59 -27.21
CA VAL A 212 5.25 2.34 -27.66
C VAL A 212 6.29 2.65 -28.73
N GLN A 213 7.52 2.30 -28.41
CA GLN A 213 8.67 2.43 -29.29
C GLN A 213 8.97 1.08 -29.92
N LYS A 214 9.00 1.00 -31.25
CA LYS A 214 9.51 -0.20 -31.93
C LYS A 214 11.03 -0.14 -31.98
N TRP A 215 11.65 -1.12 -31.34
CA TRP A 215 13.08 -1.33 -31.19
C TRP A 215 13.51 -2.43 -32.19
N LYS A 216 14.49 -2.17 -33.05
CA LYS A 216 14.92 -3.11 -34.11
C LYS A 216 16.29 -3.73 -33.84
N CYS A 217 16.41 -4.94 -33.28
CA CYS A 217 17.70 -5.56 -32.94
C CYS A 217 18.34 -6.34 -34.10
N TYR A 218 19.52 -5.95 -34.59
CA TYR A 218 20.31 -6.74 -35.57
C TYR A 218 21.24 -7.78 -34.90
N ASN A 219 21.73 -8.82 -35.57
CA ASN A 219 22.64 -9.77 -34.92
C ASN A 219 23.49 -10.54 -35.98
N LYS A 220 24.72 -10.10 -36.33
CA LYS A 220 25.78 -10.99 -36.90
C LYS A 220 27.21 -10.41 -37.17
N ASN A 221 28.18 -11.28 -36.84
CA ASN A 221 29.47 -11.65 -37.50
C ASN A 221 30.81 -11.19 -36.87
N SER A 222 31.81 -12.09 -36.95
CA SER A 222 33.09 -12.23 -36.22
C SER A 222 34.04 -11.03 -36.11
N ASP A 223 33.68 -9.89 -36.68
CA ASP A 223 34.46 -8.65 -36.59
C ASP A 223 33.74 -7.57 -35.75
N TYR A 224 32.45 -7.77 -35.42
CA TYR A 224 31.58 -6.79 -34.75
C TYR A 224 30.48 -7.47 -33.92
N ASN A 225 30.59 -7.43 -32.59
CA ASN A 225 29.56 -7.93 -31.67
C ASN A 225 28.40 -6.92 -31.52
N ASN A 226 27.71 -6.60 -32.62
CA ASN A 226 26.74 -5.52 -32.67
C ASN A 226 25.30 -6.02 -32.93
N CYS A 227 24.37 -5.82 -31.99
CA CYS A 227 23.01 -5.41 -32.37
C CYS A 227 23.06 -3.90 -32.50
N GLU A 228 22.67 -3.35 -33.62
CA GLU A 228 22.32 -1.93 -33.72
C GLU A 228 20.78 -1.82 -33.62
N MET A 229 20.24 -0.66 -33.26
CA MET A 229 18.80 -0.46 -33.30
C MET A 229 18.39 0.95 -33.67
N ASN A 230 17.26 1.03 -34.38
CA ASN A 230 16.53 2.24 -34.71
C ASN A 230 15.20 2.27 -33.93
N ILE A 231 14.93 3.37 -33.23
CA ILE A 231 13.66 3.64 -32.53
C ILE A 231 12.77 4.45 -33.47
N SER A 232 11.64 3.87 -33.89
CA SER A 232 10.73 4.48 -34.87
C SER A 232 9.95 5.73 -34.41
N SER A 233 10.15 6.23 -33.19
CA SER A 233 9.33 7.28 -32.59
C SER A 233 10.02 8.63 -32.46
N TYR A 234 10.63 9.19 -33.51
CA TYR A 234 11.00 10.61 -33.51
C TYR A 234 10.78 11.24 -34.89
N LYS A 235 9.82 12.16 -34.96
CA LYS A 235 9.54 13.01 -36.14
C LYS A 235 10.46 14.25 -36.19
N ASP A 236 11.46 14.34 -35.30
CA ASP A 236 12.32 15.52 -35.11
C ASP A 236 13.79 15.20 -35.53
N PRO A 237 14.40 15.96 -36.45
CA PRO A 237 15.78 15.76 -36.93
C PRO A 237 16.89 15.90 -35.88
N THR A 238 16.58 16.27 -34.63
CA THR A 238 17.56 16.55 -33.57
C THR A 238 17.66 15.49 -32.46
N ASP A 239 16.98 14.34 -32.57
CA ASP A 239 17.03 13.28 -31.53
C ASP A 239 17.97 12.11 -31.91
N PRO A 240 19.10 11.88 -31.21
CA PRO A 240 20.13 10.97 -31.69
C PRO A 240 20.47 9.89 -30.65
N ASN A 241 20.01 8.63 -30.81
CA ASN A 241 20.61 7.50 -30.08
C ASN A 241 20.52 6.18 -30.85
N LEU A 242 21.64 5.79 -31.46
CA LEU A 242 21.93 4.40 -31.84
C LEU A 242 22.64 3.72 -30.67
N MET A 243 22.27 2.49 -30.36
CA MET A 243 22.88 1.72 -29.27
C MET A 243 23.29 0.33 -29.75
N VAL A 244 24.41 -0.17 -29.20
CA VAL A 244 24.94 -1.53 -29.44
C VAL A 244 24.13 -2.57 -28.62
N SER A 245 24.18 -3.87 -28.94
CA SER A 245 23.40 -4.97 -28.33
C SER A 245 23.41 -5.00 -26.81
N VAL A 246 24.62 -5.01 -26.24
CA VAL A 246 24.88 -4.97 -24.80
C VAL A 246 24.26 -3.71 -24.19
N GLU A 247 24.37 -2.60 -24.92
CA GLU A 247 23.89 -1.28 -24.53
C GLU A 247 22.35 -1.16 -24.63
N CYS A 248 21.68 -1.89 -25.53
CA CYS A 248 20.21 -1.95 -25.61
C CYS A 248 19.60 -2.53 -24.34
N PHE A 249 20.22 -3.58 -23.80
CA PHE A 249 19.84 -4.12 -22.50
C PHE A 249 20.04 -3.09 -21.39
N HIS A 250 21.12 -2.30 -21.42
CA HIS A 250 21.36 -1.27 -20.42
C HIS A 250 20.40 -0.10 -20.50
N SER A 251 20.05 0.38 -21.70
CA SER A 251 19.02 1.42 -21.84
C SER A 251 17.63 0.92 -21.46
N TRP A 252 17.28 -0.31 -21.85
CA TRP A 252 16.03 -0.91 -21.41
C TRP A 252 16.00 -1.05 -19.88
N ALA A 253 17.07 -1.59 -19.28
CA ALA A 253 17.19 -1.74 -17.84
C ALA A 253 17.15 -0.39 -17.12
N ARG A 254 17.83 0.62 -17.63
CA ARG A 254 17.80 1.97 -17.06
C ARG A 254 16.41 2.59 -17.16
N ASN A 255 15.74 2.48 -18.31
CA ASN A 255 14.36 2.98 -18.47
C ASN A 255 13.40 2.25 -17.54
N LEU A 256 13.55 0.93 -17.40
CA LEU A 256 12.82 0.13 -16.41
C LEU A 256 13.04 0.70 -15.00
N LEU A 257 14.29 0.99 -14.63
CA LEU A 257 14.66 1.53 -13.32
C LEU A 257 14.15 2.97 -13.10
N ILE A 258 14.17 3.83 -14.11
CA ILE A 258 13.58 5.18 -14.06
C ILE A 258 12.09 5.10 -13.79
N ASP A 259 11.38 4.28 -14.57
CA ASP A 259 9.94 4.09 -14.41
C ASP A 259 9.61 3.46 -13.06
N THR A 260 10.45 2.53 -12.59
CA THR A 260 10.34 1.92 -11.26
C THR A 260 10.40 2.98 -10.16
N ILE A 261 11.42 3.84 -10.18
CA ILE A 261 11.55 4.94 -9.22
C ILE A 261 10.32 5.85 -9.28
N ARG A 262 9.86 6.21 -10.49
CA ARG A 262 8.67 7.06 -10.67
C ARG A 262 7.41 6.42 -10.08
N TRP A 263 7.18 5.13 -10.33
CA TRP A 263 6.02 4.41 -9.80
C TRP A 263 6.06 4.28 -8.28
N GLU A 264 7.18 3.80 -7.73
CA GLU A 264 7.35 3.56 -6.30
C GLU A 264 7.30 4.86 -5.50
N HIS A 265 7.86 5.96 -6.03
CA HIS A 265 7.75 7.27 -5.42
C HIS A 265 6.32 7.81 -5.44
N GLN A 266 5.65 7.79 -6.60
CA GLN A 266 4.31 8.40 -6.76
C GLN A 266 3.20 7.59 -6.09
N LEU A 267 3.35 6.26 -6.01
CA LEU A 267 2.36 5.38 -5.39
C LEU A 267 2.72 5.00 -3.96
N LYS A 268 3.79 5.55 -3.40
CA LYS A 268 4.27 5.26 -2.04
C LYS A 268 3.14 5.23 -1.00
N ASP A 269 2.33 6.28 -0.94
CA ASP A 269 1.22 6.35 0.02
C ASP A 269 0.13 5.33 -0.28
N CYS A 270 -0.14 5.03 -1.56
CA CYS A 270 -1.10 4.01 -1.97
C CYS A 270 -0.59 2.59 -1.64
N ILE A 271 0.73 2.36 -1.73
CA ILE A 271 1.37 1.08 -1.43
C ILE A 271 1.40 0.85 0.09
N ASN A 272 1.74 1.87 0.86
CA ASN A 272 2.00 1.74 2.29
C ASN A 272 0.73 1.86 3.16
N ASN A 273 -0.27 2.61 2.71
CA ASN A 273 -1.43 2.92 3.53
C ASN A 273 -2.71 2.32 2.95
N THR A 274 -3.56 1.76 3.81
CA THR A 274 -4.90 1.33 3.43
C THR A 274 -5.80 2.57 3.29
N ASN A 275 -6.32 2.81 2.08
CA ASN A 275 -7.19 3.94 1.76
C ASN A 275 -8.51 3.44 1.17
N VAL A 276 -9.40 3.04 2.05
CA VAL A 276 -10.72 2.49 1.73
C VAL A 276 -11.85 3.46 2.06
N THR A 277 -11.61 4.63 2.66
CA THR A 277 -12.65 5.63 2.92
C THR A 277 -12.67 6.77 1.90
N ASP A 278 -11.56 7.04 1.20
CA ASP A 278 -11.53 8.05 0.14
C ASP A 278 -11.91 7.46 -1.22
N CYS A 279 -13.22 7.44 -1.48
CA CYS A 279 -13.78 6.97 -2.74
C CYS A 279 -13.45 7.84 -3.97
N LYS A 280 -12.82 9.01 -3.76
CA LYS A 280 -12.35 9.87 -4.85
C LYS A 280 -10.86 9.68 -5.14
N SER A 281 -10.18 8.84 -4.36
CA SER A 281 -8.77 8.54 -4.55
C SER A 281 -8.51 7.90 -5.91
N ASN A 282 -7.51 8.44 -6.63
CA ASN A 282 -7.02 7.84 -7.86
C ASN A 282 -6.09 6.65 -7.60
N CYS A 283 -5.76 6.32 -6.33
CA CYS A 283 -4.84 5.23 -6.00
C CYS A 283 -5.25 3.92 -6.67
N ASN A 284 -6.51 3.49 -6.58
CA ASN A 284 -6.94 2.23 -7.20
C ASN A 284 -6.67 2.19 -8.71
N LYS A 285 -7.07 3.25 -9.43
CA LYS A 285 -6.84 3.38 -10.88
C LYS A 285 -5.34 3.33 -11.18
N ASN A 286 -4.54 4.03 -10.41
CA ASN A 286 -3.10 4.11 -10.59
C ASN A 286 -2.39 2.79 -10.27
N CYS A 287 -2.76 2.10 -9.17
CA CYS A 287 -2.25 0.78 -8.80
C CYS A 287 -2.58 -0.28 -9.87
N LYS A 288 -3.78 -0.23 -10.46
CA LYS A 288 -4.16 -1.08 -11.60
C LYS A 288 -3.30 -0.81 -12.82
N CYS A 289 -3.02 0.46 -13.11
CA CYS A 289 -2.10 0.79 -14.19
C CYS A 289 -0.67 0.33 -13.89
N TYR A 290 -0.21 0.46 -12.65
CA TYR A 290 1.10 -0.01 -12.24
C TYR A 290 1.26 -1.52 -12.45
N GLU A 291 0.29 -2.33 -12.02
CA GLU A 291 0.27 -3.78 -12.30
C GLU A 291 0.28 -4.07 -13.81
N LYS A 292 -0.50 -3.31 -14.59
CA LYS A 292 -0.53 -3.45 -16.06
C LYS A 292 0.82 -3.12 -16.69
N TRP A 293 1.50 -2.09 -16.20
CA TRP A 293 2.84 -1.70 -16.64
C TRP A 293 3.85 -2.80 -16.31
N ILE A 294 3.83 -3.39 -15.10
CA ILE A 294 4.71 -4.51 -14.73
C ILE A 294 4.51 -5.70 -15.68
N LYS A 295 3.25 -6.08 -15.95
CA LYS A 295 2.95 -7.17 -16.91
C LYS A 295 3.49 -6.88 -18.31
N ARG A 296 3.43 -5.61 -18.75
CA ARG A 296 4.05 -5.18 -20.01
C ARG A 296 5.58 -5.35 -19.95
N LYS A 297 6.22 -4.98 -18.84
CA LYS A 297 7.67 -5.15 -18.65
C LYS A 297 8.11 -6.61 -18.54
N GLU A 298 7.33 -7.49 -17.92
CA GLU A 298 7.56 -8.95 -17.96
C GLU A 298 7.54 -9.48 -19.41
N GLY A 299 6.62 -8.97 -20.25
CA GLY A 299 6.52 -9.32 -21.67
C GLY A 299 7.67 -8.78 -22.53
N GLU A 300 8.09 -7.53 -22.28
CA GLU A 300 9.28 -6.94 -22.90
C GLU A 300 10.55 -7.70 -22.51
N TRP A 301 10.66 -8.05 -21.23
CA TRP A 301 11.81 -8.78 -20.71
C TRP A 301 12.02 -10.12 -21.41
N LYS A 302 10.94 -10.86 -21.71
CA LYS A 302 11.02 -12.11 -22.49
C LYS A 302 11.62 -11.90 -23.88
N GLN A 303 11.27 -10.80 -24.55
CA GLN A 303 11.79 -10.46 -25.88
C GLN A 303 13.26 -10.04 -25.80
N VAL A 304 13.60 -9.16 -24.86
CA VAL A 304 14.98 -8.72 -24.60
C VAL A 304 15.88 -9.92 -24.25
N LYS A 305 15.42 -10.80 -23.36
CA LYS A 305 16.09 -12.06 -22.99
C LYS A 305 16.32 -12.98 -24.20
N GLY A 306 15.36 -13.03 -25.13
CA GLY A 306 15.50 -13.79 -26.38
C GLY A 306 16.63 -13.29 -27.28
N VAL A 307 16.86 -11.98 -27.32
CA VAL A 307 17.99 -11.36 -28.05
C VAL A 307 19.33 -11.66 -27.35
N LEU A 308 19.35 -11.62 -26.01
CA LEU A 308 20.56 -11.88 -25.20
C LEU A 308 21.07 -13.33 -25.25
N ASN A 309 20.19 -14.31 -25.50
CA ASN A 309 20.55 -15.73 -25.50
C ASN A 309 21.28 -16.21 -26.78
N LYS A 310 21.47 -15.33 -27.79
CA LYS A 310 22.29 -15.64 -28.97
C LYS A 310 23.77 -15.49 -28.58
N LYS A 311 24.45 -16.63 -28.38
CA LYS A 311 25.81 -16.77 -27.82
C LYS A 311 26.84 -15.88 -28.50
N ASP A 312 27.59 -15.14 -27.68
CA ASP A 312 28.84 -14.48 -28.04
C ASP A 312 29.80 -14.54 -26.83
N GLU A 313 31.12 -14.46 -27.06
CA GLU A 313 32.20 -14.58 -26.05
C GLU A 313 32.18 -13.45 -24.99
N THR A 314 31.24 -12.51 -25.06
CA THR A 314 31.16 -11.29 -24.24
C THR A 314 30.17 -11.35 -23.07
N SER A 315 29.72 -12.55 -22.66
CA SER A 315 28.73 -12.74 -21.59
C SER A 315 29.06 -12.03 -20.26
N HIS A 316 30.35 -11.85 -19.94
CA HIS A 316 30.81 -11.13 -18.73
C HIS A 316 30.42 -9.64 -18.72
N ASN A 317 30.38 -8.96 -19.87
CA ASN A 317 30.08 -7.53 -19.95
C ASN A 317 28.65 -7.17 -19.52
N TYR A 318 27.67 -8.06 -19.72
CA TYR A 318 26.27 -7.79 -19.37
C TYR A 318 26.06 -7.69 -17.86
N TYR A 319 26.74 -8.55 -17.10
CA TYR A 319 26.63 -8.65 -15.66
C TYR A 319 27.25 -7.43 -14.96
N ASP A 320 28.51 -7.12 -15.29
CA ASP A 320 29.23 -6.03 -14.63
C ASP A 320 28.57 -4.68 -14.91
N LYS A 321 28.11 -4.47 -16.14
CA LYS A 321 27.41 -3.24 -16.52
C LYS A 321 26.00 -3.16 -15.91
N LEU A 322 25.23 -4.25 -15.83
CA LEU A 322 23.92 -4.20 -15.16
C LEU A 322 24.08 -3.85 -13.68
N LYS A 323 25.02 -4.53 -13.00
CA LYS A 323 25.36 -4.23 -11.62
C LYS A 323 25.77 -2.77 -11.45
N ASP A 324 26.56 -2.23 -12.38
CA ASP A 324 26.95 -0.80 -12.38
C ASP A 324 25.73 0.14 -12.47
N VAL A 325 24.72 -0.19 -13.27
CA VAL A 325 23.47 0.59 -13.35
C VAL A 325 22.69 0.53 -12.02
N PHE A 326 22.68 -0.60 -11.32
CA PHE A 326 22.07 -0.63 -9.98
C PHE A 326 22.89 0.22 -8.99
N ASP A 327 24.20 -0.02 -8.90
CA ASP A 327 25.12 0.57 -7.92
C ASP A 327 25.32 2.07 -8.09
N ARG A 328 25.47 2.54 -9.33
CA ARG A 328 25.76 3.95 -9.63
C ARG A 328 24.53 4.79 -9.95
N PHE A 329 23.39 4.16 -10.21
CA PHE A 329 22.18 4.88 -10.64
C PHE A 329 20.96 4.62 -9.75
N LEU A 330 20.38 3.41 -9.73
CA LEU A 330 19.14 3.15 -8.98
C LEU A 330 19.32 3.52 -7.50
N PHE A 331 20.35 2.96 -6.90
CA PHE A 331 20.60 3.03 -5.48
C PHE A 331 20.92 4.44 -4.97
N PRO A 332 21.77 5.22 -5.67
CA PRO A 332 21.96 6.63 -5.34
C PRO A 332 20.70 7.48 -5.50
N VAL A 333 19.89 7.27 -6.54
CA VAL A 333 18.66 8.07 -6.75
C VAL A 333 17.64 7.77 -5.65
N ILE A 334 17.40 6.50 -5.36
CA ILE A 334 16.49 6.10 -4.28
C ILE A 334 16.98 6.63 -2.93
N TYR A 335 18.27 6.51 -2.63
CA TYR A 335 18.84 7.07 -1.40
C TYR A 335 18.63 8.59 -1.29
N GLU A 336 18.67 9.33 -2.41
CA GLU A 336 18.40 10.77 -2.40
C GLU A 336 16.92 11.09 -2.17
N LEU A 337 16.00 10.30 -2.71
CA LEU A 337 14.56 10.47 -2.51
C LEU A 337 14.11 10.06 -1.11
N GLU A 338 14.75 9.05 -0.55
CA GLU A 338 14.43 8.46 0.75
C GLU A 338 15.27 9.05 1.88
N LYS A 339 15.98 10.15 1.65
CA LYS A 339 16.90 10.75 2.62
C LYS A 339 16.22 11.15 3.94
N GLU A 340 14.90 11.34 3.93
CA GLU A 340 14.06 11.58 5.10
C GLU A 340 13.52 10.30 5.76
N GLU A 341 13.45 9.20 5.00
CA GLU A 341 13.18 7.85 5.47
C GLU A 341 14.48 7.19 5.91
N LYS A 342 14.88 7.48 7.14
CA LYS A 342 15.81 6.58 7.83
C LYS A 342 15.11 5.21 7.93
N ASN A 343 15.30 4.29 6.97
CA ASN A 343 15.42 2.82 7.13
C ASN A 343 14.90 2.02 5.90
N GLY A 344 15.73 1.09 5.40
CA GLY A 344 15.30 -0.31 5.26
C GLY A 344 14.90 -0.83 3.88
N LYS A 345 13.77 -0.37 3.30
CA LYS A 345 13.09 -1.09 2.19
C LYS A 345 14.01 -1.39 1.01
N TRP A 346 14.64 -0.36 0.45
CA TRP A 346 15.55 -0.51 -0.67
C TRP A 346 16.96 -0.93 -0.27
N ASP A 347 17.36 -0.72 0.99
CA ASP A 347 18.64 -1.24 1.50
C ASP A 347 18.63 -2.76 1.60
N GLN A 348 17.52 -3.35 2.03
CA GLN A 348 17.36 -4.80 2.08
C GLN A 348 17.19 -5.39 0.68
N PHE A 349 16.38 -4.76 -0.18
CA PHE A 349 16.30 -5.12 -1.59
C PHE A 349 17.70 -5.09 -2.24
N ARG A 350 18.49 -4.04 -1.98
CA ARG A 350 19.90 -3.94 -2.43
C ARG A 350 20.72 -5.13 -1.98
N LYS A 351 20.72 -5.45 -0.67
CA LYS A 351 21.48 -6.59 -0.13
C LYS A 351 21.05 -7.93 -0.71
N ASP A 352 19.76 -8.14 -0.94
CA ASP A 352 19.27 -9.38 -1.51
C ASP A 352 19.56 -9.46 -3.02
N LEU A 353 19.51 -8.33 -3.73
CA LEU A 353 19.96 -8.21 -5.11
C LEU A 353 21.48 -8.45 -5.23
N GLU A 354 22.30 -7.91 -4.32
CA GLU A 354 23.74 -8.16 -4.24
C GLU A 354 24.04 -9.67 -4.10
N LYS A 355 23.22 -10.41 -3.34
CA LYS A 355 23.34 -11.88 -3.26
C LYS A 355 22.97 -12.55 -4.56
N LYS A 356 21.95 -12.07 -5.29
CA LYS A 356 21.62 -12.59 -6.63
C LYS A 356 22.78 -12.38 -7.61
N PHE A 357 23.49 -11.26 -7.49
CA PHE A 357 24.73 -11.04 -8.21
C PHE A 357 25.87 -11.97 -7.71
N GLY A 358 25.98 -12.22 -6.40
CA GLY A 358 27.07 -12.97 -5.77
C GLY A 358 26.96 -14.51 -5.73
N THR A 359 25.78 -15.10 -5.84
CA THR A 359 25.57 -16.56 -5.63
C THR A 359 25.60 -17.35 -6.93
N SER A 360 26.74 -18.00 -7.24
CA SER A 360 26.86 -19.31 -7.93
C SER A 360 28.23 -19.48 -8.62
N GLU A 361 28.90 -20.59 -8.32
CA GLU A 361 30.07 -21.16 -9.05
C GLU A 361 29.66 -21.88 -10.35
N THR A 362 28.35 -22.05 -10.61
CA THR A 362 27.79 -22.86 -11.71
C THR A 362 27.02 -22.07 -12.77
N ASN A 363 26.74 -20.78 -12.56
CA ASN A 363 25.95 -19.94 -13.49
C ASN A 363 26.84 -19.00 -14.32
N THR A 364 26.56 -18.90 -15.61
CA THR A 364 27.20 -17.90 -16.49
C THR A 364 26.79 -16.47 -16.06
N PRO A 365 27.60 -15.43 -16.33
CA PRO A 365 27.28 -14.05 -15.96
C PRO A 365 25.94 -13.54 -16.54
N THR A 366 25.56 -14.03 -17.72
CA THR A 366 24.24 -13.77 -18.33
C THR A 366 23.10 -14.30 -17.47
N GLY A 367 23.22 -15.49 -16.88
CA GLY A 367 22.22 -16.05 -15.97
C GLY A 367 22.04 -15.20 -14.70
N LYS A 368 23.14 -14.72 -14.12
CA LYS A 368 23.11 -13.84 -12.93
C LYS A 368 22.38 -12.51 -13.20
N SER A 369 22.56 -11.96 -14.40
CA SER A 369 21.87 -10.73 -14.84
C SER A 369 20.36 -10.95 -15.02
N GLN A 370 19.96 -12.15 -15.46
CA GLN A 370 18.57 -12.51 -15.62
C GLN A 370 17.86 -12.65 -14.28
N ASP A 371 18.51 -13.31 -13.31
CA ASP A 371 17.99 -13.48 -11.96
C ASP A 371 17.75 -12.13 -11.25
N ALA A 372 18.59 -11.11 -11.52
CA ALA A 372 18.47 -9.78 -10.94
C ALA A 372 17.25 -8.99 -11.48
N ILE A 373 16.99 -9.03 -12.78
CA ILE A 373 15.80 -8.38 -13.39
C ILE A 373 14.52 -9.09 -12.97
N GLU A 374 14.53 -10.43 -12.96
CA GLU A 374 13.37 -11.22 -12.51
C GLU A 374 13.07 -10.93 -11.03
N PHE A 375 14.10 -10.85 -10.17
CA PHE A 375 13.94 -10.45 -8.77
C PHE A 375 13.38 -9.02 -8.60
N LEU A 376 13.81 -8.06 -9.43
CA LEU A 376 13.23 -6.71 -9.44
C LEU A 376 11.74 -6.77 -9.83
N LEU A 377 11.39 -7.42 -10.93
CA LEU A 377 9.99 -7.49 -11.39
C LEU A 377 9.07 -8.19 -10.38
N ASP A 378 9.55 -9.24 -9.71
CA ASP A 378 8.82 -9.90 -8.62
C ASP A 378 8.58 -8.97 -7.43
N HIS A 379 9.58 -8.17 -7.04
CA HIS A 379 9.42 -7.16 -5.99
C HIS A 379 8.37 -6.11 -6.36
N LEU A 380 8.42 -5.57 -7.59
CA LEU A 380 7.46 -4.58 -8.06
C LEU A 380 6.05 -5.17 -8.14
N LYS A 381 5.93 -6.44 -8.54
CA LYS A 381 4.66 -7.16 -8.60
C LYS A 381 4.02 -7.30 -7.23
N ASP A 382 4.80 -7.66 -6.20
CA ASP A 382 4.30 -7.69 -4.83
C ASP A 382 3.80 -6.31 -4.39
N ASN A 383 4.57 -5.24 -4.63
CA ASN A 383 4.17 -3.87 -4.32
C ASN A 383 2.88 -3.46 -5.07
N ALA A 384 2.73 -3.82 -6.35
CA ALA A 384 1.53 -3.52 -7.11
C ALA A 384 0.29 -4.27 -6.61
N ILE A 385 0.44 -5.53 -6.19
CA ILE A 385 -0.64 -6.29 -5.54
C ILE A 385 -1.00 -5.62 -4.22
N THR A 386 -0.02 -5.24 -3.39
CA THR A 386 -0.24 -4.52 -2.12
C THR A 386 -0.96 -3.20 -2.36
N CYS A 387 -0.53 -2.41 -3.34
CA CYS A 387 -1.17 -1.16 -3.76
C CYS A 387 -2.65 -1.38 -4.09
N LYS A 388 -2.98 -2.39 -4.92
CA LYS A 388 -4.38 -2.69 -5.26
C LYS A 388 -5.18 -3.14 -4.04
N ASP A 389 -4.61 -4.00 -3.22
CA ASP A 389 -5.24 -4.50 -2.01
C ASP A 389 -5.49 -3.37 -1.00
N ASN A 390 -4.59 -2.41 -0.86
CA ASN A 390 -4.77 -1.27 0.04
C ASN A 390 -5.83 -0.26 -0.43
N ASN A 391 -6.20 -0.28 -1.72
CA ASN A 391 -7.05 0.74 -2.34
C ASN A 391 -8.28 0.14 -3.03
N SER A 392 -8.91 -0.87 -2.46
CA SER A 392 -10.14 -1.43 -3.04
C SER A 392 -11.31 -0.44 -2.93
N ASN A 393 -12.16 -0.37 -3.97
CA ASN A 393 -13.30 0.56 -4.02
C ASN A 393 -14.59 -0.03 -3.40
N GLU A 394 -14.55 -1.21 -2.77
CA GLU A 394 -15.78 -1.90 -2.33
C GLU A 394 -16.54 -1.17 -1.23
N SER A 395 -15.82 -0.49 -0.35
CA SER A 395 -16.38 0.37 0.69
C SER A 395 -17.19 1.55 0.14
N CYS A 396 -17.04 1.88 -1.15
CA CYS A 396 -17.66 3.03 -1.79
C CYS A 396 -19.07 2.78 -2.31
N GLU A 397 -19.47 1.51 -2.49
CA GLU A 397 -20.80 1.11 -2.97
C GLU A 397 -21.94 1.60 -2.04
N ASN A 398 -21.64 1.92 -0.78
CA ASN A 398 -22.62 2.32 0.24
C ASN A 398 -22.54 3.80 0.67
N SER A 399 -21.81 4.65 -0.04
CA SER A 399 -21.69 6.08 0.28
C SER A 399 -22.95 6.89 -0.09
N LYS A 400 -24.14 6.46 0.35
CA LYS A 400 -25.36 7.27 0.32
C LYS A 400 -25.21 8.43 1.30
N GLY A 401 -24.88 9.61 0.79
CA GLY A 401 -25.03 10.93 1.41
C GLY A 401 -24.36 11.13 2.78
N SER A 402 -23.48 12.12 2.90
CA SER A 402 -23.00 12.55 4.23
C SER A 402 -24.21 12.96 5.07
N LYS A 403 -24.48 12.23 6.16
CA LYS A 403 -25.49 12.61 7.14
C LYS A 403 -24.91 13.73 8.02
N PRO A 404 -25.69 14.79 8.34
CA PRO A 404 -25.27 15.81 9.30
C PRO A 404 -24.87 15.18 10.63
N ASN A 405 -23.82 15.69 11.27
CA ASN A 405 -23.35 15.18 12.54
C ASN A 405 -24.39 15.42 13.65
N PRO A 406 -25.02 14.37 14.21
CA PRO A 406 -26.04 14.52 15.25
C PRO A 406 -25.46 15.03 16.58
N CYS A 407 -24.14 14.97 16.77
CA CYS A 407 -23.46 15.44 17.98
C CYS A 407 -23.14 16.94 17.96
N ILE A 408 -23.38 17.63 16.83
CA ILE A 408 -23.15 19.08 16.75
C ILE A 408 -24.41 19.80 17.25
N ARG A 409 -24.28 20.52 18.37
CA ARG A 409 -25.37 21.29 19.00
C ARG A 409 -25.90 22.45 18.14
N ASN A 410 -25.17 22.87 17.08
CA ASN A 410 -25.59 23.91 16.16
C ASN A 410 -26.02 23.32 14.80
N ALA A 411 -27.31 23.42 14.49
CA ALA A 411 -27.92 22.94 13.23
C ALA A 411 -27.30 23.56 11.94
N ASN A 412 -26.54 24.66 12.07
CA ASN A 412 -25.93 25.38 10.94
C ASN A 412 -24.49 24.94 10.60
N SER A 413 -23.95 23.89 11.23
CA SER A 413 -22.62 23.37 10.93
C SER A 413 -22.71 22.16 9.99
N SER A 414 -22.38 22.36 8.72
CA SER A 414 -22.39 21.37 7.65
C SER A 414 -21.15 20.44 7.62
N LYS A 415 -20.41 20.29 8.72
CA LYS A 415 -19.21 19.45 8.73
C LYS A 415 -19.59 17.96 8.62
N PRO A 416 -19.09 17.22 7.63
CA PRO A 416 -19.37 15.80 7.48
C PRO A 416 -18.80 15.03 8.67
N THR A 417 -19.57 14.09 9.22
CA THR A 417 -19.11 13.19 10.29
C THR A 417 -17.90 12.37 9.85
N LYS A 418 -16.92 12.22 10.73
CA LYS A 418 -15.81 11.27 10.54
C LYS A 418 -16.20 9.92 11.14
N THR A 419 -16.07 8.87 10.33
CA THR A 419 -16.48 7.51 10.69
C THR A 419 -15.38 6.80 11.49
N VAL A 420 -15.74 5.72 12.19
CA VAL A 420 -14.80 4.81 12.86
C VAL A 420 -13.74 4.29 11.86
N LYS A 421 -14.15 3.94 10.63
CA LYS A 421 -13.23 3.46 9.60
C LYS A 421 -12.18 4.50 9.23
N HIS A 422 -12.56 5.77 9.14
CA HIS A 422 -11.61 6.85 8.86
C HIS A 422 -10.57 7.01 9.97
N ILE A 423 -10.97 6.84 11.24
CA ILE A 423 -10.01 6.88 12.36
C ILE A 423 -9.08 5.68 12.32
N ALA A 424 -9.60 4.49 12.02
CA ALA A 424 -8.79 3.28 11.88
C ALA A 424 -7.73 3.41 10.77
N GLU A 425 -8.07 4.03 9.63
CA GLU A 425 -7.10 4.33 8.57
C GLU A 425 -5.99 5.29 9.03
N LEU A 426 -6.35 6.37 9.72
CA LEU A 426 -5.36 7.30 10.28
C LEU A 426 -4.45 6.60 11.29
N MET A 427 -4.98 5.64 12.06
CA MET A 427 -4.19 4.85 13.00
C MET A 427 -3.29 3.83 12.28
N GLN A 428 -3.74 3.22 11.19
CA GLN A 428 -2.89 2.37 10.35
C GLN A 428 -1.74 3.17 9.73
N GLN A 429 -2.02 4.36 9.19
CA GLN A 429 -0.99 5.26 8.66
C GLN A 429 0.05 5.61 9.73
N LYS A 430 -0.40 5.93 10.95
CA LYS A 430 0.49 6.18 12.09
C LYS A 430 1.33 4.94 12.44
N ALA A 431 0.74 3.74 12.40
CA ALA A 431 1.46 2.49 12.66
C ALA A 431 2.54 2.22 11.59
N HIS A 432 2.23 2.41 10.31
CA HIS A 432 3.23 2.29 9.23
C HIS A 432 4.39 3.27 9.41
N ILE A 433 4.10 4.53 9.75
CA ILE A 433 5.14 5.54 10.05
C ILE A 433 6.00 5.12 11.25
N GLN A 434 5.42 4.50 12.28
CA GLN A 434 6.16 4.03 13.46
C GLN A 434 7.05 2.84 13.12
N LEU A 435 6.52 1.87 12.35
CA LEU A 435 7.27 0.74 11.80
C LEU A 435 8.53 1.23 11.07
N GLU A 436 8.38 2.17 10.13
CA GLU A 436 9.51 2.71 9.37
C GLU A 436 10.53 3.43 10.24
N LYS A 437 10.08 4.22 11.22
CA LYS A 437 10.97 4.93 12.15
C LYS A 437 11.78 3.99 13.05
N ARG A 438 11.20 2.85 13.47
CA ARG A 438 11.83 1.89 14.39
C ARG A 438 12.64 0.83 13.62
N GLY A 439 11.96 -0.23 13.21
CA GLY A 439 12.56 -1.44 12.63
C GLY A 439 12.63 -1.45 11.11
N GLY A 440 11.74 -0.73 10.42
CA GLY A 440 11.55 -0.77 8.97
C GLY A 440 10.82 -2.02 8.51
N GLU A 441 9.87 -1.89 7.56
CA GLU A 441 9.09 -3.01 7.01
C GLU A 441 10.02 -4.14 6.53
N SER A 442 11.11 -3.81 5.84
CA SER A 442 12.00 -4.82 5.24
C SER A 442 12.70 -5.76 6.21
N ASN A 443 12.91 -5.33 7.46
CA ASN A 443 13.58 -6.16 8.45
C ASN A 443 12.58 -7.09 9.14
N LEU A 444 11.32 -6.66 9.29
CA LEU A 444 10.26 -7.41 9.98
C LEU A 444 9.39 -8.25 9.05
N LYS A 445 9.30 -7.88 7.77
CA LYS A 445 8.57 -8.64 6.74
C LYS A 445 9.21 -10.02 6.58
N GLY A 446 8.45 -11.05 6.94
CA GLY A 446 8.85 -12.44 6.77
C GLY A 446 8.62 -12.92 5.33
N ASP A 447 9.35 -13.97 4.96
CA ASP A 447 9.17 -14.71 3.72
C ASP A 447 9.01 -16.20 4.04
N ALA A 448 7.75 -16.65 4.10
CA ALA A 448 7.42 -18.04 4.45
C ALA A 448 7.99 -19.06 3.44
N THR A 449 8.32 -18.65 2.21
CA THR A 449 8.96 -19.56 1.23
C THR A 449 10.38 -19.96 1.64
N ARG A 450 10.96 -19.20 2.58
CA ARG A 450 12.29 -19.38 3.18
C ARG A 450 12.21 -19.81 4.65
N GLY A 451 11.04 -20.23 5.11
CA GLY A 451 10.84 -20.84 6.42
C GLY A 451 11.18 -22.32 6.43
N GLU A 452 11.27 -22.88 7.63
CA GLU A 452 11.39 -24.32 7.88
C GLU A 452 10.13 -24.81 8.61
N TYR A 453 9.71 -26.06 8.34
CA TYR A 453 8.45 -26.61 8.83
C TYR A 453 8.65 -28.05 9.32
N THR A 454 8.56 -28.27 10.64
CA THR A 454 8.83 -29.57 11.27
C THR A 454 7.81 -30.67 10.92
N LYS A 455 6.64 -30.30 10.38
CA LYS A 455 5.63 -31.26 9.89
C LYS A 455 5.81 -31.68 8.42
N ASN A 456 7.00 -31.49 7.84
CA ASN A 456 7.39 -31.92 6.50
C ASN A 456 6.68 -31.20 5.32
N GLY A 457 6.04 -30.06 5.57
CA GLY A 457 5.54 -29.18 4.51
C GLY A 457 6.69 -28.53 3.74
N LYS A 458 6.60 -28.47 2.41
CA LYS A 458 7.63 -27.84 1.58
C LYS A 458 7.47 -26.32 1.61
N ALA A 459 8.50 -25.59 1.99
CA ALA A 459 8.45 -24.13 2.05
C ALA A 459 8.08 -23.47 0.70
N SER A 460 8.50 -24.06 -0.42
CA SER A 460 8.15 -23.57 -1.76
C SER A 460 6.63 -23.53 -2.05
N LYS A 461 5.81 -24.23 -1.28
CA LYS A 461 4.34 -24.13 -1.40
C LYS A 461 3.78 -22.79 -0.94
N PHE A 462 4.50 -22.00 -0.15
CA PHE A 462 4.06 -20.64 0.19
C PHE A 462 4.06 -19.68 -1.01
N ASN A 463 4.67 -20.03 -2.15
CA ASN A 463 4.53 -19.30 -3.42
C ASN A 463 3.07 -19.33 -3.93
N ASP A 464 2.34 -20.40 -3.60
CA ASP A 464 0.90 -20.52 -3.81
C ASP A 464 0.23 -20.69 -2.45
N ILE A 465 0.05 -19.57 -1.76
CA ILE A 465 -0.42 -19.53 -0.37
C ILE A 465 -1.77 -20.23 -0.18
N CYS A 466 -2.56 -20.42 -1.23
CA CYS A 466 -3.85 -21.12 -1.18
C CYS A 466 -3.72 -22.64 -1.13
N ASP A 467 -2.55 -23.16 -1.48
CA ASP A 467 -2.23 -24.58 -1.56
C ASP A 467 -1.66 -25.15 -0.24
N ILE A 468 -1.45 -24.30 0.76
CA ILE A 468 -0.84 -24.69 2.04
C ILE A 468 -1.78 -25.57 2.87
N LYS A 469 -1.17 -26.48 3.63
CA LYS A 469 -1.84 -27.55 4.39
C LYS A 469 -1.22 -27.69 5.78
N LYS A 470 -1.81 -28.54 6.64
CA LYS A 470 -1.39 -28.71 8.04
C LYS A 470 0.07 -29.13 8.23
N GLU A 471 0.69 -29.69 7.19
CA GLU A 471 2.11 -30.07 7.16
C GLU A 471 3.06 -28.85 7.15
N HIS A 472 2.58 -27.67 6.77
CA HIS A 472 3.35 -26.42 6.69
C HIS A 472 3.31 -25.67 8.03
N SER A 473 3.65 -26.36 9.11
CA SER A 473 3.54 -25.86 10.48
C SER A 473 4.69 -26.37 11.37
N ASN A 474 5.02 -25.58 12.39
CA ASN A 474 5.95 -25.92 13.47
C ASN A 474 5.24 -26.25 14.79
N SER A 475 3.95 -26.57 14.73
CA SER A 475 3.18 -27.02 15.89
C SER A 475 3.54 -28.46 16.30
N THR A 476 3.37 -28.76 17.58
CA THR A 476 3.52 -30.12 18.12
C THR A 476 2.43 -31.06 17.59
N LYS A 477 2.55 -32.36 17.91
CA LYS A 477 1.54 -33.39 17.59
C LYS A 477 0.19 -33.16 18.29
N LYS A 478 0.11 -32.25 19.27
CA LYS A 478 -1.14 -31.88 19.96
C LYS A 478 -2.11 -31.12 19.05
N SER A 479 -1.63 -30.56 17.95
CA SER A 479 -2.45 -29.92 16.92
C SER A 479 -2.47 -30.78 15.65
N ASP A 480 -3.64 -31.22 15.21
CA ASP A 480 -3.84 -31.81 13.88
C ASP A 480 -4.22 -30.75 12.81
N GLY A 481 -3.81 -29.50 13.04
CA GLY A 481 -4.05 -28.36 12.16
C GLY A 481 -4.76 -27.21 12.88
N PRO A 482 -4.87 -26.01 12.26
CA PRO A 482 -5.35 -24.81 12.93
C PRO A 482 -6.75 -24.90 13.53
N CYS A 483 -7.67 -25.63 12.88
CA CYS A 483 -9.05 -25.80 13.36
C CYS A 483 -9.24 -27.03 14.27
N TYR A 484 -8.18 -27.74 14.68
CA TYR A 484 -8.30 -28.92 15.54
C TYR A 484 -8.87 -28.54 16.92
N GLY A 485 -9.87 -29.30 17.38
CA GLY A 485 -10.56 -29.05 18.65
C GLY A 485 -11.45 -27.80 18.68
N LYS A 486 -11.69 -27.15 17.54
CA LYS A 486 -12.54 -25.94 17.45
C LYS A 486 -13.97 -26.30 17.05
N ASP A 487 -14.97 -25.68 17.70
CA ASP A 487 -16.39 -26.01 17.48
C ASP A 487 -16.88 -25.56 16.09
N ARG A 488 -17.55 -26.48 15.39
CA ARG A 488 -18.21 -26.27 14.10
C ARG A 488 -19.53 -25.50 14.23
N GLY A 489 -20.05 -25.32 15.46
CA GLY A 489 -21.30 -24.60 15.78
C GLY A 489 -21.21 -23.08 15.84
N ARG A 490 -20.02 -22.47 15.71
CA ARG A 490 -19.74 -21.06 16.05
C ARG A 490 -20.49 -19.96 15.27
N PHE A 491 -21.31 -20.33 14.27
CA PHE A 491 -22.15 -19.41 13.49
C PHE A 491 -23.66 -19.66 13.65
N LYS A 492 -24.07 -20.35 14.71
CA LYS A 492 -25.47 -20.60 15.02
C LYS A 492 -26.14 -19.33 15.55
N ILE A 493 -27.20 -18.87 14.88
CA ILE A 493 -27.98 -17.71 15.31
C ILE A 493 -28.65 -18.02 16.66
N GLY A 494 -28.66 -17.03 17.55
CA GLY A 494 -29.21 -17.17 18.90
C GLY A 494 -28.29 -17.86 19.92
N THR A 495 -27.04 -18.16 19.54
CA THR A 495 -26.01 -18.55 20.51
C THR A 495 -25.77 -17.40 21.48
N GLU A 496 -25.87 -17.69 22.78
CA GLU A 496 -25.59 -16.71 23.82
C GLU A 496 -24.09 -16.43 23.91
N TRP A 497 -23.73 -15.15 23.98
CA TRP A 497 -22.34 -14.74 24.14
C TRP A 497 -21.95 -14.78 25.62
N LYS A 498 -20.83 -15.44 25.91
CA LYS A 498 -20.33 -15.61 27.28
C LYS A 498 -19.36 -14.48 27.65
N THR A 499 -19.08 -14.31 28.93
CA THR A 499 -18.15 -13.28 29.44
C THR A 499 -17.46 -13.73 30.73
N GLY A 500 -16.36 -13.06 31.09
CA GLY A 500 -15.65 -13.24 32.35
C GLY A 500 -15.16 -14.67 32.59
N THR A 501 -15.38 -15.18 33.79
CA THR A 501 -14.95 -16.52 34.22
C THR A 501 -15.52 -17.66 33.39
N ASN A 502 -16.71 -17.49 32.79
CA ASN A 502 -17.34 -18.52 31.95
C ASN A 502 -16.53 -18.84 30.68
N VAL A 503 -15.72 -17.89 30.23
CA VAL A 503 -14.78 -18.07 29.10
C VAL A 503 -13.33 -17.93 29.52
N LYS A 504 -13.02 -17.70 30.81
CA LYS A 504 -11.68 -17.39 31.29
C LYS A 504 -11.12 -16.15 30.57
N MET A 505 -11.79 -15.04 30.78
CA MET A 505 -11.42 -13.71 30.30
C MET A 505 -11.37 -12.76 31.49
N THR A 506 -10.34 -11.91 31.58
CA THR A 506 -10.22 -10.90 32.66
C THR A 506 -11.32 -9.85 32.56
N GLU A 507 -11.64 -9.44 31.33
CA GLU A 507 -12.65 -8.44 31.02
C GLU A 507 -14.09 -8.96 31.21
N ASN A 508 -14.76 -8.53 32.28
CA ASN A 508 -16.09 -9.03 32.65
C ASN A 508 -17.25 -8.30 31.94
N GLU A 509 -16.96 -7.16 31.31
CA GLU A 509 -17.92 -6.34 30.58
C GLU A 509 -17.78 -6.47 29.05
N ALA A 510 -16.81 -7.25 28.57
CA ALA A 510 -16.71 -7.65 27.17
C ALA A 510 -17.41 -8.99 26.94
N TYR A 511 -18.10 -9.15 25.81
CA TYR A 511 -18.80 -10.39 25.48
C TYR A 511 -18.07 -11.11 24.35
N MET A 512 -17.76 -12.40 24.56
CA MET A 512 -16.98 -13.24 23.65
C MET A 512 -17.81 -13.61 22.41
N PRO A 513 -17.39 -13.22 21.20
CA PRO A 513 -17.98 -13.74 19.98
C PRO A 513 -17.75 -15.25 19.87
N PRO A 514 -18.77 -16.09 19.61
CA PRO A 514 -18.58 -17.51 19.36
C PRO A 514 -17.57 -17.78 18.23
N ARG A 515 -17.54 -16.90 17.21
CA ARG A 515 -16.54 -16.93 16.13
C ARG A 515 -15.11 -16.90 16.68
N ARG A 516 -14.82 -16.01 17.65
CA ARG A 516 -13.51 -15.85 18.28
C ARG A 516 -13.19 -16.99 19.25
N GLU A 517 -14.16 -17.42 20.06
CA GLU A 517 -14.02 -18.55 21.01
C GLU A 517 -13.52 -19.82 20.31
N HIS A 518 -13.98 -20.02 19.07
CA HIS A 518 -13.68 -21.21 18.28
C HIS A 518 -12.80 -20.91 17.07
N MET A 519 -12.03 -19.82 17.07
CA MET A 519 -11.14 -19.44 15.97
C MET A 519 -10.08 -20.51 15.66
N CYS A 520 -9.70 -20.66 14.38
CA CYS A 520 -8.72 -21.67 13.96
C CYS A 520 -7.27 -21.27 14.27
N THR A 521 -6.87 -21.36 15.55
CA THR A 521 -5.53 -21.00 16.05
C THR A 521 -4.81 -22.14 16.77
N SER A 522 -5.29 -23.39 16.66
CA SER A 522 -4.73 -24.54 17.39
C SER A 522 -3.25 -24.79 17.10
N ASN A 523 -2.76 -24.49 15.89
CA ASN A 523 -1.34 -24.59 15.59
C ASN A 523 -0.51 -23.57 16.38
N LEU A 524 -1.01 -22.34 16.53
CA LEU A 524 -0.37 -21.27 17.32
C LEU A 524 -0.35 -21.60 18.82
N GLU A 525 -1.43 -22.19 19.33
CA GLU A 525 -1.57 -22.67 20.72
C GLU A 525 -0.58 -23.79 21.07
N HIS A 526 0.00 -24.44 20.06
CA HIS A 526 0.84 -25.62 20.21
C HIS A 526 2.16 -25.51 19.46
N LEU A 527 2.69 -24.30 19.21
CA LEU A 527 4.01 -24.10 18.60
C LEU A 527 5.14 -24.72 19.44
N GLU A 528 6.06 -25.42 18.79
CA GLU A 528 7.28 -25.92 19.46
C GLU A 528 8.36 -24.82 19.47
N THR A 529 8.30 -23.95 20.47
CA THR A 529 9.23 -22.82 20.64
C THR A 529 10.52 -23.18 21.38
N GLY A 530 10.65 -24.44 21.85
CA GLY A 530 11.86 -24.92 22.52
C GLY A 530 12.94 -25.41 21.57
N GLN A 531 12.63 -25.58 20.28
CA GLN A 531 13.49 -26.22 19.29
C GLN A 531 13.54 -25.42 17.97
N SER A 532 14.50 -25.76 17.10
CA SER A 532 14.54 -25.26 15.73
C SER A 532 13.25 -25.66 15.00
N PRO A 533 12.68 -24.81 14.13
CA PRO A 533 13.22 -23.53 13.66
C PRO A 533 12.81 -22.31 14.48
N LEU A 534 11.88 -22.44 15.44
CA LEU A 534 11.37 -21.30 16.22
C LEU A 534 12.30 -20.87 17.36
N LYS A 535 13.30 -21.69 17.69
CA LYS A 535 14.47 -21.34 18.48
C LYS A 535 15.73 -21.57 17.64
N ASN A 536 16.17 -20.51 16.95
CA ASN A 536 17.35 -20.54 16.08
C ASN A 536 18.22 -19.31 16.33
N SER A 537 19.53 -19.43 16.09
CA SER A 537 20.46 -18.29 16.17
C SER A 537 20.28 -17.32 15.01
N ASP A 538 19.74 -17.77 13.87
CA ASP A 538 19.35 -16.91 12.76
C ASP A 538 17.89 -16.45 12.93
N GLY A 539 17.72 -15.18 13.30
CA GLY A 539 16.41 -14.56 13.44
C GLY A 539 15.57 -14.54 12.16
N LYS A 540 16.19 -14.61 10.96
CA LYS A 540 15.43 -14.71 9.71
C LYS A 540 14.71 -16.04 9.58
N VAL A 541 15.34 -17.15 9.96
CA VAL A 541 14.71 -18.47 9.94
C VAL A 541 13.51 -18.49 10.88
N VAL A 542 13.65 -17.94 12.09
CA VAL A 542 12.55 -17.81 13.06
C VAL A 542 11.41 -16.97 12.47
N ASN A 543 11.73 -15.79 11.93
CA ASN A 543 10.73 -14.86 11.39
C ASN A 543 9.91 -15.49 10.24
N ASN A 544 10.62 -16.09 9.27
CA ASN A 544 10.02 -16.72 8.10
C ASN A 544 9.15 -17.94 8.47
N SER A 545 9.65 -18.77 9.38
CA SER A 545 8.94 -19.97 9.84
C SER A 545 7.70 -19.60 10.64
N PHE A 546 7.81 -18.61 11.54
CA PHE A 546 6.69 -18.11 12.32
C PHE A 546 5.61 -17.48 11.43
N LEU A 547 5.99 -16.65 10.45
CA LEU A 547 5.05 -16.13 9.47
C LEU A 547 4.27 -17.26 8.79
N GLY A 548 4.94 -18.35 8.38
CA GLY A 548 4.27 -19.50 7.77
C GLY A 548 3.16 -20.11 8.64
N ASP A 549 3.38 -20.24 9.95
CA ASP A 549 2.35 -20.72 10.89
C ASP A 549 1.18 -19.74 11.05
N VAL A 550 1.44 -18.42 11.00
CA VAL A 550 0.40 -17.38 11.02
C VAL A 550 -0.42 -17.42 9.72
N LEU A 551 0.23 -17.53 8.56
CA LEU A 551 -0.43 -17.65 7.26
C LEU A 551 -1.28 -18.91 7.18
N LEU A 552 -0.80 -20.04 7.73
CA LEU A 552 -1.58 -21.28 7.80
C LEU A 552 -2.83 -21.12 8.67
N ALA A 553 -2.72 -20.48 9.84
CA ALA A 553 -3.87 -20.21 10.71
C ALA A 553 -4.90 -19.34 9.99
N ALA A 554 -4.44 -18.25 9.36
CA ALA A 554 -5.26 -17.33 8.58
C ALA A 554 -5.98 -18.03 7.42
N ASN A 555 -5.26 -18.83 6.63
CA ASN A 555 -5.82 -19.58 5.51
C ASN A 555 -6.94 -20.54 5.95
N LYS A 556 -6.71 -21.32 7.02
CA LYS A 556 -7.70 -22.29 7.50
C LYS A 556 -8.88 -21.65 8.23
N GLU A 557 -8.67 -20.52 8.90
CA GLU A 557 -9.77 -19.70 9.41
C GLU A 557 -10.66 -19.18 8.27
N GLY A 558 -10.05 -18.71 7.17
CA GLY A 558 -10.77 -18.28 5.98
C GLY A 558 -11.59 -19.39 5.33
N ASP A 559 -10.97 -20.54 5.08
CA ASP A 559 -11.63 -21.74 4.56
C ASP A 559 -12.85 -22.14 5.40
N PHE A 560 -12.69 -22.11 6.73
CA PHE A 560 -13.75 -22.49 7.65
C PHE A 560 -14.93 -21.50 7.60
N ILE A 561 -14.66 -20.19 7.66
CA ILE A 561 -15.69 -19.14 7.61
C ILE A 561 -16.52 -19.28 6.34
N VAL A 562 -15.86 -19.35 5.19
CA VAL A 562 -16.51 -19.43 3.88
C VAL A 562 -17.34 -20.71 3.77
N GLY A 563 -16.74 -21.87 4.06
CA GLY A 563 -17.43 -23.15 3.96
C GLY A 563 -18.67 -23.22 4.85
N ARG A 564 -18.60 -22.69 6.07
CA ARG A 564 -19.70 -22.76 7.04
C ARG A 564 -20.81 -21.76 6.76
N LEU A 565 -20.49 -20.50 6.48
CA LEU A 565 -21.50 -19.47 6.21
C LEU A 565 -22.22 -19.69 4.87
N LYS A 566 -21.53 -20.23 3.86
CA LYS A 566 -22.16 -20.70 2.63
C LYS A 566 -23.18 -21.80 2.87
N SER A 567 -22.80 -22.82 3.65
CA SER A 567 -23.70 -23.93 4.00
C SER A 567 -24.95 -23.44 4.76
N ASN A 568 -24.84 -22.31 5.48
CA ASN A 568 -25.95 -21.69 6.19
C ASN A 568 -26.75 -20.67 5.33
N GLY A 569 -26.44 -20.51 4.04
CA GLY A 569 -27.09 -19.54 3.15
C GLY A 569 -26.77 -18.07 3.45
N ASN A 570 -25.81 -17.77 4.32
CA ASN A 570 -25.47 -16.42 4.78
C ASN A 570 -24.26 -15.86 4.03
N HIS A 571 -24.39 -15.70 2.71
CA HIS A 571 -23.33 -15.19 1.85
C HIS A 571 -22.89 -13.76 2.22
N LEU A 572 -23.83 -12.92 2.66
CA LEU A 572 -23.57 -11.52 3.04
C LEU A 572 -22.73 -11.38 4.32
N GLY A 573 -22.77 -12.37 5.22
CA GLY A 573 -22.01 -12.36 6.47
C GLY A 573 -20.55 -12.78 6.33
N ILE A 574 -20.14 -13.36 5.20
CA ILE A 574 -18.80 -13.91 5.00
C ILE A 574 -17.75 -12.83 5.20
N CYS A 575 -17.87 -11.71 4.50
CA CYS A 575 -16.81 -10.71 4.52
C CYS A 575 -16.65 -10.04 5.89
N ASN A 576 -17.75 -9.76 6.61
CA ASN A 576 -17.68 -9.24 7.98
C ASN A 576 -16.98 -10.23 8.91
N ALA A 577 -17.35 -11.52 8.87
CA ALA A 577 -16.70 -12.55 9.68
C ALA A 577 -15.20 -12.67 9.37
N MET A 578 -14.81 -12.58 8.09
CA MET A 578 -13.41 -12.56 7.65
C MET A 578 -12.64 -11.36 8.22
N LYS A 579 -13.22 -10.15 8.14
CA LYS A 579 -12.63 -8.92 8.69
C LYS A 579 -12.47 -8.98 10.20
N TYR A 580 -13.47 -9.50 10.92
CA TYR A 580 -13.38 -9.69 12.36
C TYR A 580 -12.33 -10.72 12.74
N SER A 581 -12.25 -11.86 12.04
CA SER A 581 -11.21 -12.87 12.29
C SER A 581 -9.80 -12.39 11.92
N PHE A 582 -9.64 -11.59 10.85
CA PHE A 582 -8.37 -10.94 10.54
C PHE A 582 -7.92 -10.02 11.67
N ALA A 583 -8.83 -9.17 12.16
CA ALA A 583 -8.54 -8.22 13.23
C ALA A 583 -8.24 -8.91 14.56
N ASP A 584 -8.96 -9.99 14.90
CA ASP A 584 -8.69 -10.78 16.09
C ASP A 584 -7.37 -11.54 15.99
N LEU A 585 -7.00 -12.07 14.81
CA LEU A 585 -5.68 -12.65 14.61
C LEU A 585 -4.60 -11.59 14.88
N GLY A 586 -4.80 -10.37 14.37
CA GLY A 586 -3.92 -9.24 14.63
C GLY A 586 -3.78 -8.93 16.11
N ASP A 587 -4.86 -8.95 16.88
CA ASP A 587 -4.79 -8.71 18.34
C ASP A 587 -4.13 -9.86 19.10
N ILE A 588 -4.30 -11.11 18.67
CA ILE A 588 -3.55 -12.25 19.23
C ILE A 588 -2.05 -12.04 19.02
N ILE A 589 -1.64 -11.74 17.77
CA ILE A 589 -0.23 -11.57 17.43
C ILE A 589 0.36 -10.36 18.15
N ARG A 590 -0.36 -9.23 18.22
CA ARG A 590 0.09 -8.00 18.89
C ARG A 590 0.03 -8.06 20.43
N GLY A 591 -0.67 -9.05 20.99
CA GLY A 591 -0.82 -9.19 22.44
C GLY A 591 -1.85 -8.23 23.03
N ARG A 592 -2.87 -7.90 22.24
CA ARG A 592 -3.98 -6.99 22.59
C ARG A 592 -5.31 -7.74 22.73
N ASP A 593 -5.32 -9.05 22.47
CA ASP A 593 -6.53 -9.87 22.56
C ASP A 593 -6.98 -9.99 24.01
N MET A 594 -8.26 -9.69 24.26
CA MET A 594 -8.86 -9.70 25.59
C MET A 594 -9.07 -11.13 26.12
N TRP A 595 -8.97 -12.18 25.30
CA TRP A 595 -9.15 -13.57 25.76
C TRP A 595 -7.88 -14.15 26.39
N ASP A 596 -7.53 -13.64 27.56
CA ASP A 596 -6.18 -13.73 28.13
C ASP A 596 -6.01 -14.83 29.18
N GLN A 597 -7.09 -15.33 29.81
CA GLN A 597 -7.01 -16.32 30.88
C GLN A 597 -7.25 -17.77 30.44
N GLU A 598 -7.61 -18.01 29.18
CA GLU A 598 -7.77 -19.35 28.62
C GLU A 598 -6.42 -20.05 28.42
N GLY A 599 -6.34 -21.36 28.67
CA GLY A 599 -5.06 -22.09 28.72
C GLY A 599 -4.31 -22.14 27.40
N GLY A 600 -5.02 -22.32 26.28
CA GLY A 600 -4.47 -22.20 24.93
C GLY A 600 -3.95 -20.78 24.68
N MET A 601 -4.71 -19.74 25.01
CA MET A 601 -4.28 -18.35 24.80
C MET A 601 -3.08 -17.94 25.69
N LYS A 602 -3.01 -18.41 26.94
CA LYS A 602 -1.80 -18.29 27.77
C LYS A 602 -0.58 -18.95 27.13
N SER A 603 -0.79 -20.11 26.51
CA SER A 603 0.27 -20.82 25.77
C SER A 603 0.73 -20.01 24.55
N VAL A 604 -0.21 -19.46 23.77
CA VAL A 604 0.10 -18.55 22.65
C VAL A 604 0.92 -17.37 23.13
N ARG A 605 0.51 -16.68 24.22
CA ARG A 605 1.27 -15.56 24.79
C ARG A 605 2.71 -15.95 25.09
N GLY A 606 2.93 -17.05 25.82
CA GLY A 606 4.27 -17.53 26.15
C GLY A 606 5.09 -17.97 24.93
N HIS A 607 4.45 -18.47 23.87
CA HIS A 607 5.12 -18.75 22.59
C HIS A 607 5.56 -17.45 21.89
N LEU A 608 4.68 -16.45 21.84
CA LEU A 608 4.97 -15.16 21.22
C LEU A 608 6.10 -14.43 21.95
N GLU A 609 6.10 -14.40 23.29
CA GLU A 609 7.18 -13.83 24.09
C GLU A 609 8.55 -14.45 23.73
N LYS A 610 8.62 -15.78 23.58
CA LYS A 610 9.85 -16.48 23.18
C LYS A 610 10.28 -16.18 21.74
N ILE A 611 9.34 -16.21 20.80
CA ILE A 611 9.60 -15.96 19.39
C ILE A 611 10.09 -14.53 19.21
N PHE A 612 9.35 -13.56 19.72
CA PHE A 612 9.69 -12.15 19.60
C PHE A 612 10.92 -11.76 20.42
N GLY A 613 11.19 -12.42 21.56
CA GLY A 613 12.46 -12.28 22.25
C GLY A 613 13.65 -12.78 21.43
N THR A 614 13.46 -13.85 20.65
CA THR A 614 14.47 -14.31 19.70
C THR A 614 14.66 -13.28 18.58
N LEU A 615 13.58 -12.83 17.95
CA LEU A 615 13.64 -11.80 16.89
C LEU A 615 14.30 -10.51 17.37
N HIS A 616 13.93 -10.01 18.55
CA HIS A 616 14.51 -8.81 19.16
C HIS A 616 16.05 -8.91 19.27
N ASN A 617 16.56 -10.09 19.57
CA ASN A 617 17.98 -10.31 19.85
C ASN A 617 18.80 -10.70 18.61
N THR A 618 18.22 -11.43 17.66
CA THR A 618 18.96 -12.05 16.55
C THR A 618 18.56 -11.57 15.16
N LEU A 619 17.42 -10.89 15.00
CA LEU A 619 16.97 -10.40 13.69
C LEU A 619 17.82 -9.19 13.26
N PRO A 620 18.51 -9.24 12.10
CA PRO A 620 19.34 -8.13 11.64
C PRO A 620 18.54 -6.84 11.46
N GLY A 621 19.10 -5.71 11.91
CA GLY A 621 18.46 -4.40 11.82
C GLY A 621 17.48 -4.07 12.96
N ILE A 622 17.12 -5.06 13.80
CA ILE A 622 16.14 -4.91 14.88
C ILE A 622 16.79 -4.74 16.26
N LYS A 623 17.97 -5.34 16.47
CA LYS A 623 18.68 -5.28 17.75
C LYS A 623 18.89 -3.82 18.21
N GLY A 624 18.36 -3.50 19.39
CA GLY A 624 18.47 -2.17 20.00
C GLY A 624 17.48 -1.11 19.46
N LYS A 625 16.54 -1.48 18.58
CA LYS A 625 15.50 -0.57 18.07
C LYS A 625 14.27 -0.47 18.99
N TYR A 626 14.06 -1.47 19.86
CA TYR A 626 12.88 -1.62 20.73
C TYR A 626 13.29 -1.68 22.20
N THR A 627 14.07 -0.69 22.65
CA THR A 627 14.59 -0.63 24.02
C THR A 627 13.45 -0.50 25.04
N GLY A 628 13.40 -1.40 26.03
CA GLY A 628 12.38 -1.40 27.08
C GLY A 628 11.04 -2.00 26.67
N ASP A 629 11.01 -2.76 25.57
CA ASP A 629 9.80 -3.45 25.09
C ASP A 629 9.66 -4.87 25.69
N ASP A 630 10.67 -5.36 26.41
CA ASP A 630 10.65 -6.66 27.09
C ASP A 630 9.74 -6.69 28.34
N PRO A 631 9.22 -7.88 28.73
CA PRO A 631 9.31 -9.17 28.05
C PRO A 631 8.18 -9.41 27.02
N ASP A 632 7.19 -8.51 26.93
CA ASP A 632 5.99 -8.72 26.11
C ASP A 632 6.21 -8.39 24.61
N TYR A 633 7.25 -7.60 24.30
CA TYR A 633 7.65 -7.12 22.97
C TYR A 633 6.51 -6.46 22.19
N LYS A 634 5.68 -5.65 22.86
CA LYS A 634 4.43 -5.11 22.30
C LYS A 634 4.69 -4.24 21.07
N GLN A 635 5.65 -3.32 21.13
CA GLN A 635 5.98 -2.44 20.01
C GLN A 635 6.53 -3.24 18.82
N LEU A 636 7.44 -4.19 19.09
CA LEU A 636 7.99 -5.07 18.05
C LEU A 636 6.90 -5.93 17.38
N ARG A 637 5.94 -6.42 18.15
CA ARG A 637 4.81 -7.23 17.65
C ARG A 637 3.81 -6.41 16.84
N GLU A 638 3.57 -5.16 17.23
CA GLU A 638 2.76 -4.20 16.48
C GLU A 638 3.37 -3.89 15.12
N ASP A 639 4.66 -3.56 15.09
CA ASP A 639 5.39 -3.27 13.87
C ASP A 639 5.53 -4.54 12.99
N TRP A 640 5.69 -5.72 13.60
CA TRP A 640 5.70 -7.00 12.87
C TRP A 640 4.35 -7.30 12.23
N TRP A 641 3.24 -7.05 12.93
CA TRP A 641 1.92 -7.21 12.35
C TRP A 641 1.75 -6.28 11.16
N GLU A 642 2.10 -5.00 11.29
CA GLU A 642 1.99 -4.04 10.18
C GLU A 642 2.81 -4.49 8.95
N ALA A 643 4.05 -4.96 9.17
CA ALA A 643 4.91 -5.43 8.09
C ALA A 643 4.40 -6.71 7.38
N ASN A 644 3.48 -7.48 7.98
CA ASN A 644 3.06 -8.79 7.47
C ASN A 644 1.54 -8.93 7.22
N ARG A 645 0.71 -8.00 7.70
CA ARG A 645 -0.76 -8.07 7.65
C ARG A 645 -1.33 -8.25 6.24
N HIS A 646 -0.68 -7.69 5.22
CA HIS A 646 -1.07 -7.85 3.83
C HIS A 646 -0.95 -9.32 3.38
N GLN A 647 0.11 -10.03 3.78
CA GLN A 647 0.30 -11.46 3.49
C GLN A 647 -0.74 -12.31 4.23
N VAL A 648 -1.02 -11.97 5.49
CA VAL A 648 -2.05 -12.64 6.31
C VAL A 648 -3.42 -12.54 5.66
N TRP A 649 -3.81 -11.34 5.20
CA TRP A 649 -5.09 -11.17 4.51
C TRP A 649 -5.18 -11.94 3.20
N ARG A 650 -4.11 -11.97 2.39
CA ARG A 650 -4.06 -12.79 1.17
C ARG A 650 -4.27 -14.28 1.48
N ALA A 651 -3.68 -14.79 2.55
CA ALA A 651 -3.90 -16.17 3.01
C ALA A 651 -5.37 -16.45 3.32
N MET A 652 -6.05 -15.52 4.00
CA MET A 652 -7.48 -15.60 4.32
C MET A 652 -8.36 -15.57 3.05
N LYS A 653 -8.01 -14.75 2.05
CA LYS A 653 -8.79 -14.56 0.82
C LYS A 653 -8.84 -15.78 -0.10
N CYS A 654 -7.94 -16.75 0.03
CA CYS A 654 -7.91 -17.95 -0.81
C CYS A 654 -9.27 -18.64 -0.97
N ALA A 655 -10.04 -18.76 0.12
CA ALA A 655 -11.38 -19.35 0.08
C ALA A 655 -12.40 -18.47 -0.67
N ILE A 656 -12.26 -17.15 -0.57
CA ILE A 656 -13.13 -16.15 -1.22
C ILE A 656 -12.91 -16.18 -2.74
N GLU A 657 -11.66 -16.23 -3.17
CA GLU A 657 -11.26 -16.23 -4.59
C GLU A 657 -11.69 -17.52 -5.28
N LYS A 658 -11.47 -18.69 -4.65
CA LYS A 658 -11.94 -19.99 -5.14
C LYS A 658 -13.45 -20.01 -5.42
N ASP A 659 -14.19 -19.24 -4.62
CA ASP A 659 -15.64 -19.20 -4.63
C ASP A 659 -16.24 -17.98 -5.34
N ASN A 660 -15.40 -17.16 -5.99
CA ASN A 660 -15.76 -15.93 -6.70
C ASN A 660 -16.62 -14.96 -5.85
N ILE A 661 -16.31 -14.83 -4.56
CA ILE A 661 -17.02 -13.89 -3.67
C ILE A 661 -16.43 -12.49 -3.89
N THR A 662 -17.10 -11.67 -4.72
CA THR A 662 -16.58 -10.39 -5.22
C THR A 662 -16.69 -9.19 -4.28
N LYS A 663 -17.17 -9.36 -3.04
CA LYS A 663 -17.47 -8.28 -2.07
C LYS A 663 -16.56 -8.29 -0.82
N CYS A 664 -15.34 -8.80 -0.97
CA CYS A 664 -14.35 -8.84 0.12
C CYS A 664 -12.92 -8.53 -0.33
N ASN A 665 -12.80 -7.60 -1.26
CA ASN A 665 -11.54 -7.12 -1.80
C ASN A 665 -10.92 -6.06 -0.88
N GLY A 666 -9.60 -6.07 -0.87
CA GLY A 666 -8.74 -5.13 -0.17
C GLY A 666 -8.49 -5.46 1.29
N ILE A 667 -7.37 -4.97 1.82
CA ILE A 667 -6.92 -5.26 3.18
C ILE A 667 -7.88 -4.57 4.17
N PRO A 668 -8.45 -5.30 5.15
CA PRO A 668 -9.33 -4.72 6.16
C PRO A 668 -8.62 -3.61 6.93
N ILE A 669 -9.36 -2.65 7.47
CA ILE A 669 -8.82 -1.68 8.46
C ILE A 669 -9.28 -2.01 9.87
N GLU A 670 -10.12 -3.04 10.00
CA GLU A 670 -10.77 -3.41 11.24
C GLU A 670 -9.73 -3.81 12.31
N ASP A 671 -8.54 -4.30 11.94
CA ASP A 671 -7.43 -4.57 12.86
C ASP A 671 -6.87 -3.32 13.57
N TYR A 672 -7.24 -2.11 13.12
CA TYR A 672 -6.92 -0.85 13.78
C TYR A 672 -8.05 -0.27 14.63
N ILE A 673 -9.21 -0.94 14.67
CA ILE A 673 -10.30 -0.62 15.59
C ILE A 673 -10.10 -1.45 16.86
N PRO A 674 -10.10 -0.88 18.08
CA PRO A 674 -9.95 -1.64 19.32
C PRO A 674 -10.93 -2.82 19.44
N GLN A 675 -10.45 -3.97 19.90
CA GLN A 675 -11.20 -5.23 19.91
C GLN A 675 -12.58 -5.11 20.57
N ARG A 676 -12.67 -4.39 21.70
CA ARG A 676 -13.93 -4.14 22.41
C ARG A 676 -15.00 -3.52 21.50
N LEU A 677 -14.63 -2.53 20.69
CA LEU A 677 -15.56 -1.86 19.77
C LEU A 677 -15.97 -2.77 18.61
N ARG A 678 -15.06 -3.65 18.15
CA ARG A 678 -15.37 -4.63 17.10
C ARG A 678 -16.33 -5.69 17.61
N TRP A 679 -16.08 -6.28 18.77
CA TRP A 679 -16.97 -7.27 19.38
C TRP A 679 -18.32 -6.67 19.74
N MET A 680 -18.38 -5.43 20.20
CA MET A 680 -19.65 -4.69 20.39
C MET A 680 -20.43 -4.56 19.06
N THR A 681 -19.73 -4.26 17.96
CA THR A 681 -20.35 -4.15 16.63
C THR A 681 -20.85 -5.51 16.15
N GLU A 682 -20.02 -6.55 16.24
CA GLU A 682 -20.39 -7.92 15.86
C GLU A 682 -21.57 -8.41 16.71
N TRP A 683 -21.57 -8.16 18.03
CA TRP A 683 -22.68 -8.50 18.92
C TRP A 683 -24.01 -7.90 18.43
N ALA A 684 -24.01 -6.62 18.05
CA ALA A 684 -25.20 -5.95 17.54
C ALA A 684 -25.68 -6.56 16.20
N GLU A 685 -24.77 -6.93 15.30
CA GLU A 685 -25.10 -7.62 14.05
C GLU A 685 -25.75 -8.99 14.30
N TRP A 686 -25.21 -9.77 15.24
CA TRP A 686 -25.75 -11.09 15.60
C TRP A 686 -27.08 -11.00 16.35
N PHE A 687 -27.24 -9.99 17.21
CA PHE A 687 -28.51 -9.67 17.85
C PHE A 687 -29.59 -9.39 16.80
N CYS A 688 -29.31 -8.54 15.80
CA CYS A 688 -30.26 -8.22 14.75
C CYS A 688 -30.66 -9.46 13.93
N LYS A 689 -29.73 -10.36 13.64
CA LYS A 689 -30.02 -11.63 12.96
C LYS A 689 -30.96 -12.50 13.79
N MET A 690 -30.68 -12.65 15.09
CA MET A 690 -31.51 -13.41 16.03
C MET A 690 -32.90 -12.79 16.16
N GLN A 691 -32.97 -11.48 16.41
CA GLN A 691 -34.21 -10.73 16.58
C GLN A 691 -35.10 -10.85 15.34
N SER A 692 -34.54 -10.71 14.13
CA SER A 692 -35.29 -10.85 12.89
C SER A 692 -35.87 -12.26 12.72
N GLN A 693 -35.09 -13.30 13.05
CA GLN A 693 -35.54 -14.69 12.98
C GLN A 693 -36.69 -14.97 13.98
N GLU A 694 -36.55 -14.54 15.23
CA GLU A 694 -37.58 -14.74 16.25
C GLU A 694 -38.82 -13.88 15.98
N TYR A 695 -38.65 -12.67 15.45
CA TYR A 695 -39.75 -11.80 15.06
C TYR A 695 -40.56 -12.40 13.91
N SER A 696 -39.89 -13.03 12.93
CA SER A 696 -40.59 -13.72 11.83
C SER A 696 -41.48 -14.86 12.34
N LYS A 697 -41.01 -15.63 13.33
CA LYS A 697 -41.81 -16.67 14.00
C LYS A 697 -43.00 -16.09 14.75
N LEU A 698 -42.78 -14.97 15.46
CA LEU A 698 -43.84 -14.25 16.16
C LEU A 698 -44.93 -13.80 15.19
N VAL A 699 -44.55 -13.11 14.11
CA VAL A 699 -45.48 -12.62 13.09
C VAL A 699 -46.29 -13.79 12.53
N ALA A 700 -45.63 -14.87 12.11
CA ALA A 700 -46.28 -16.06 11.56
C ALA A 700 -47.32 -16.66 12.51
N ALA A 701 -47.02 -16.75 13.81
CA ALA A 701 -47.94 -17.27 14.83
C ALA A 701 -49.10 -16.30 15.15
N CYS A 702 -48.96 -15.02 14.83
CA CYS A 702 -49.94 -13.98 15.13
C CYS A 702 -50.81 -13.56 13.95
N VAL A 703 -50.49 -13.93 12.70
CA VAL A 703 -51.23 -13.50 11.49
C VAL A 703 -52.73 -13.79 11.61
N ASP A 704 -53.11 -15.01 12.01
CA ASP A 704 -54.52 -15.41 12.08
C ASP A 704 -55.29 -14.61 13.13
N CYS A 705 -54.66 -14.28 14.26
CA CYS A 705 -55.24 -13.44 15.30
C CYS A 705 -55.37 -11.98 14.82
N MET A 706 -54.38 -11.45 14.08
CA MET A 706 -54.42 -10.08 13.55
C MET A 706 -55.49 -9.90 12.48
N ASN A 707 -55.71 -10.89 11.61
CA ASN A 707 -56.70 -10.83 10.54
C ASN A 707 -58.15 -10.79 11.05
N LYS A 708 -58.43 -11.32 12.25
CA LYS A 708 -59.74 -11.18 12.91
C LYS A 708 -60.11 -9.72 13.21
N GLY A 709 -59.12 -8.85 13.39
CA GLY A 709 -59.33 -7.42 13.60
C GLY A 709 -59.71 -6.61 12.35
N GLN A 710 -59.72 -7.22 11.15
CA GLN A 710 -59.95 -6.54 9.86
C GLN A 710 -61.31 -6.85 9.21
N GLY A 711 -62.19 -7.65 9.85
CA GLY A 711 -63.54 -7.96 9.33
C GLY A 711 -64.51 -8.56 10.35
N ASP A 712 -65.82 -8.46 10.05
CA ASP A 712 -67.01 -9.04 10.72
C ASP A 712 -67.25 -8.75 12.22
N GLY A 713 -66.58 -7.75 12.80
CA GLY A 713 -66.90 -7.28 14.17
C GLY A 713 -66.59 -8.27 15.29
N LYS A 714 -65.90 -9.38 15.00
CA LYS A 714 -65.32 -10.28 16.01
C LYS A 714 -63.95 -9.73 16.43
N GLY A 715 -63.93 -8.89 17.46
CA GLY A 715 -62.69 -8.30 17.97
C GLY A 715 -61.64 -9.33 18.40
N CYS A 716 -60.39 -8.90 18.55
CA CYS A 716 -59.29 -9.73 19.08
C CYS A 716 -59.55 -10.09 20.55
N ILE A 717 -60.24 -11.21 20.82
CA ILE A 717 -60.54 -11.68 22.17
C ILE A 717 -59.34 -12.47 22.72
N LYS A 718 -58.88 -12.10 23.92
CA LYS A 718 -57.64 -12.57 24.58
C LYS A 718 -57.54 -14.10 24.82
N ASN A 719 -58.59 -14.88 24.53
CA ASN A 719 -58.68 -16.31 24.84
C ASN A 719 -59.20 -17.16 23.66
N ASP A 720 -59.20 -16.63 22.43
CA ASP A 720 -59.49 -17.43 21.25
C ASP A 720 -58.30 -18.38 20.93
N ASN A 721 -58.56 -19.52 20.30
CA ASN A 721 -57.52 -20.53 20.04
C ASN A 721 -56.37 -19.96 19.17
N GLU A 722 -56.70 -19.11 18.20
CA GLU A 722 -55.73 -18.45 17.32
C GLU A 722 -54.96 -17.33 18.05
N CYS A 723 -55.61 -16.58 18.94
CA CYS A 723 -54.95 -15.53 19.72
C CYS A 723 -54.15 -16.08 20.93
N THR A 724 -54.45 -17.30 21.38
CA THR A 724 -53.67 -18.02 22.40
C THR A 724 -52.29 -18.41 21.85
N LYS A 725 -52.22 -18.88 20.60
CA LYS A 725 -50.94 -19.14 19.91
C LYS A 725 -50.09 -17.89 19.80
N CYS A 726 -50.70 -16.76 19.42
CA CYS A 726 -50.01 -15.47 19.37
C CYS A 726 -49.50 -15.04 20.76
N THR A 727 -50.30 -15.20 21.81
CA THR A 727 -49.89 -14.88 23.19
C THR A 727 -48.68 -15.72 23.63
N GLN A 728 -48.65 -17.01 23.31
CA GLN A 728 -47.50 -17.86 23.61
C GLN A 728 -46.26 -17.43 22.81
N ALA A 729 -46.42 -17.16 21.51
CA ALA A 729 -45.33 -16.68 20.67
C ALA A 729 -44.75 -15.34 21.17
N CYS A 730 -45.58 -14.43 21.69
CA CYS A 730 -45.13 -13.19 22.34
C CYS A 730 -44.26 -13.47 23.58
N LYS A 731 -44.65 -14.43 24.42
CA LYS A 731 -43.85 -14.84 25.59
C LYS A 731 -42.52 -15.45 25.17
N ASP A 732 -42.55 -16.33 24.17
CA ASP A 732 -41.36 -16.99 23.65
C ASP A 732 -40.39 -15.96 23.07
N TYR A 733 -40.86 -15.02 22.24
CA TYR A 733 -40.06 -13.93 21.70
C TYR A 733 -39.41 -13.11 22.83
N ASN A 734 -40.18 -12.67 23.82
CA ASN A 734 -39.65 -11.91 24.95
C ASN A 734 -38.57 -12.69 25.73
N SER A 735 -38.78 -14.00 25.94
CA SER A 735 -37.79 -14.85 26.60
C SER A 735 -36.47 -14.96 25.83
N LYS A 736 -36.51 -14.85 24.49
CA LYS A 736 -35.30 -14.84 23.65
C LYS A 736 -34.61 -13.48 23.64
N ILE A 737 -35.34 -12.38 23.77
CA ILE A 737 -34.77 -11.03 23.79
C ILE A 737 -34.12 -10.67 25.13
N GLU A 738 -34.68 -11.14 26.25
CA GLU A 738 -34.25 -10.69 27.58
C GLU A 738 -32.76 -10.94 27.88
N PRO A 739 -32.16 -12.11 27.56
CA PRO A 739 -30.72 -12.31 27.75
C PRO A 739 -29.89 -11.28 26.98
N TRP A 740 -30.23 -11.00 25.72
CA TRP A 740 -29.53 -10.02 24.90
C TRP A 740 -29.67 -8.59 25.44
N ARG A 741 -30.85 -8.25 25.99
CA ARG A 741 -31.08 -6.96 26.64
C ARG A 741 -30.15 -6.77 27.84
N GLU A 742 -29.96 -7.79 28.67
CA GLU A 742 -29.04 -7.72 29.80
C GLU A 742 -27.58 -7.56 29.37
N GLN A 743 -27.18 -8.27 28.31
CA GLN A 743 -25.84 -8.09 27.73
C GLN A 743 -25.63 -6.65 27.21
N TRP A 744 -26.61 -6.11 26.47
CA TRP A 744 -26.54 -4.75 25.94
C TRP A 744 -26.43 -3.70 27.04
N LYS A 745 -27.15 -3.84 28.15
CA LYS A 745 -27.05 -2.92 29.29
C LYS A 745 -25.61 -2.79 29.79
N LYS A 746 -24.90 -3.92 29.94
CA LYS A 746 -23.49 -3.93 30.39
C LYS A 746 -22.56 -3.31 29.36
N ILE A 747 -22.69 -3.73 28.09
CA ILE A 747 -21.89 -3.20 26.96
C ILE A 747 -22.05 -1.67 26.88
N LYS A 748 -23.30 -1.18 26.91
CA LYS A 748 -23.63 0.24 26.86
C LYS A 748 -23.00 1.01 28.03
N ASN A 749 -23.17 0.52 29.26
CA ASN A 749 -22.64 1.20 30.44
C ASN A 749 -21.11 1.33 30.39
N LYS A 750 -20.40 0.26 30.00
CA LYS A 750 -18.94 0.29 29.84
C LYS A 750 -18.53 1.25 28.72
N TYR A 751 -19.19 1.22 27.57
CA TYR A 751 -18.93 2.17 26.49
C TYR A 751 -19.10 3.63 26.93
N GLU A 752 -20.17 3.95 27.67
CA GLU A 752 -20.41 5.30 28.21
C GLU A 752 -19.31 5.74 29.19
N GLN A 753 -18.77 4.84 30.00
CA GLN A 753 -17.63 5.11 30.89
C GLN A 753 -16.37 5.43 30.09
N LEU A 754 -16.01 4.58 29.11
CA LEU A 754 -14.83 4.78 28.26
C LEU A 754 -14.94 6.08 27.44
N TYR A 755 -16.12 6.39 26.93
CA TYR A 755 -16.37 7.62 26.19
C TYR A 755 -16.25 8.88 27.09
N LYS A 756 -16.65 8.80 28.37
CA LYS A 756 -16.41 9.88 29.34
C LYS A 756 -14.93 10.04 29.65
N GLN A 757 -14.19 8.95 29.82
CA GLN A 757 -12.73 9.00 30.01
C GLN A 757 -12.04 9.66 28.81
N ALA A 758 -12.41 9.30 27.57
CA ALA A 758 -11.87 9.93 26.37
C ALA A 758 -12.12 11.46 26.32
N HIS A 759 -13.27 11.92 26.81
CA HIS A 759 -13.52 13.36 26.96
C HIS A 759 -12.64 14.02 28.02
N ILE A 760 -12.44 13.36 29.17
CA ILE A 760 -11.55 13.86 30.23
C ILE A 760 -10.12 13.95 29.68
N THR A 761 -9.67 12.93 28.94
CA THR A 761 -8.39 12.93 28.23
C THR A 761 -8.27 14.11 27.26
N ALA A 762 -9.34 14.44 26.54
CA ALA A 762 -9.35 15.62 25.67
C ALA A 762 -9.16 16.91 26.46
N ILE A 763 -9.91 17.11 27.54
CA ILE A 763 -9.83 18.29 28.42
C ILE A 763 -8.42 18.46 29.01
N ASN A 764 -7.74 17.35 29.30
CA ASN A 764 -6.39 17.35 29.86
C ASN A 764 -5.29 17.61 28.81
N GLY A 765 -5.66 17.87 27.55
CA GLY A 765 -4.70 18.17 26.47
C GLY A 765 -4.24 16.95 25.68
N GLY A 766 -4.83 15.77 25.90
CA GLY A 766 -4.58 14.55 25.13
C GLY A 766 -4.05 13.36 25.96
N PRO A 767 -3.88 12.18 25.33
CA PRO A 767 -3.47 10.95 26.00
C PRO A 767 -2.14 11.06 26.76
N ASP A 768 -1.14 11.71 26.16
CA ASP A 768 0.21 11.85 26.75
C ASP A 768 0.23 12.74 28.00
N ALA A 769 -0.75 13.61 28.17
CA ALA A 769 -0.88 14.50 29.33
C ALA A 769 -1.75 13.88 30.44
N SER A 770 -2.36 12.72 30.20
CA SER A 770 -3.26 12.07 31.16
C SER A 770 -2.57 10.97 31.94
N ASN A 771 -2.09 11.30 33.14
CA ASN A 771 -1.42 10.36 34.05
C ASN A 771 -2.25 9.10 34.39
N GLY A 772 -3.59 9.19 34.29
CA GLY A 772 -4.50 8.07 34.57
C GLY A 772 -4.59 7.01 33.46
N LEU A 773 -4.00 7.23 32.28
CA LEU A 773 -4.07 6.29 31.15
C LEU A 773 -2.86 5.36 31.03
N VAL A 774 -1.80 5.58 31.80
CA VAL A 774 -0.52 4.87 31.61
C VAL A 774 -0.67 3.36 31.81
N ASP A 775 -1.51 2.95 32.76
CA ASP A 775 -1.75 1.56 33.15
C ASP A 775 -3.20 1.10 32.93
N ASP A 776 -3.99 1.82 32.12
CA ASP A 776 -5.40 1.47 31.86
C ASP A 776 -5.49 0.37 30.78
N GLU A 777 -6.12 -0.76 31.11
CA GLU A 777 -6.33 -1.90 30.20
C GLU A 777 -7.15 -1.51 28.95
N ASP A 778 -8.00 -0.48 29.05
CA ASP A 778 -8.80 0.09 27.97
C ASP A 778 -8.14 1.31 27.29
N LYS A 779 -6.87 1.61 27.57
CA LYS A 779 -6.13 2.74 26.98
C LYS A 779 -6.32 2.85 25.47
N SER A 780 -6.20 1.74 24.75
CA SER A 780 -6.35 1.71 23.28
C SER A 780 -7.77 2.11 22.83
N VAL A 781 -8.80 1.78 23.61
CA VAL A 781 -10.18 2.19 23.34
C VAL A 781 -10.35 3.68 23.60
N ILE A 782 -9.80 4.18 24.71
CA ILE A 782 -9.88 5.59 25.10
C ILE A 782 -9.16 6.48 24.07
N GLU A 783 -7.96 6.10 23.63
CA GLU A 783 -7.22 6.81 22.58
C GLU A 783 -7.98 6.86 21.26
N PHE A 784 -8.59 5.73 20.86
CA PHE A 784 -9.39 5.67 19.65
C PHE A 784 -10.62 6.59 19.74
N LEU A 785 -11.34 6.55 20.86
CA LEU A 785 -12.52 7.39 21.10
C LEU A 785 -12.13 8.88 21.20
N PHE A 786 -10.96 9.19 21.75
CA PHE A 786 -10.41 10.55 21.77
C PHE A 786 -10.17 11.07 20.34
N GLU A 787 -9.50 10.30 19.49
CA GLU A 787 -9.28 10.70 18.08
C GLU A 787 -10.60 10.82 17.31
N LEU A 788 -11.57 9.93 17.58
CA LEU A 788 -12.90 10.01 17.00
C LEU A 788 -13.65 11.28 17.44
N TYR A 789 -13.56 11.64 18.73
CA TYR A 789 -14.15 12.86 19.28
C TYR A 789 -13.52 14.11 18.66
N LYS A 790 -12.19 14.18 18.62
CA LYS A 790 -11.42 15.26 17.99
C LYS A 790 -11.80 15.44 16.51
N ALA A 791 -11.81 14.35 15.75
CA ALA A 791 -12.12 14.37 14.32
C ALA A 791 -13.56 14.82 14.02
N ASN A 792 -14.48 14.65 14.96
CA ASN A 792 -15.88 15.08 14.84
C ASN A 792 -16.16 16.48 15.42
N GLY A 793 -15.12 17.28 15.69
CA GLY A 793 -15.25 18.67 16.15
C GLY A 793 -15.33 18.84 17.66
N GLY A 794 -14.92 17.82 18.41
CA GLY A 794 -14.71 17.91 19.84
C GLY A 794 -13.68 18.99 20.21
N ARG A 795 -13.95 19.72 21.29
CA ARG A 795 -12.99 20.69 21.86
C ARG A 795 -11.98 19.94 22.72
N ILE A 796 -10.70 20.22 22.49
CA ILE A 796 -9.54 19.79 23.28
C ILE A 796 -9.21 20.92 24.24
#